data_AF-A0A8K0L6I1-F1
#
_entry.id   AF-A0A8K0L6I1-F1
#
_cell.length_a   1.000
_cell.length_b   1.000
_cell.length_c   1.000
_cell.angle_alpha   90.00
_cell.angle_beta   90.00
_cell.angle_gamma   90.00
#
_symmetry.space_group_name_H-M   'P 1'
#
loop_
_entity.id
_entity.type
_entity.pdbx_description
1 polymer ?
#
loop_
_entity_poly.entity_id
_entity_poly.type
_entity_poly.pdbx_seq_one_letter_code
_entity_poly.pdbx_strand_id
1 'polypeptide(L)'
;MATAFESALQELRTVIEDYPIIDNHAHNLLRSDKQDSYDLLSTVTEARDEALKDTPKSLAHLRAVKQLRELYGCDRSATWDDLLKKRAELLSTNSDELVRKCLAGIHTILIDDGLDSSNIHSYRWHDQFTTGKNKRIVRIETLAADIMKVMYEEGTMPLSEMDQLELAAVWPVFLQAFENAVADELKENDVAGFKSVICYRTGLDVMVADEITIATAGQEAFRRYMRACGRGNYRIHYKGLNDCLVVSTCKLIAANYKQTGISKPFQFHTGLGDNDMSLLRSNPAHLQPLIARFPSVIFILLHSSYPFTREAGFLATVYKNAYLDVGEIFPMVSIEGQVSAIKQSMELTPFSKLLWSTDGHHFPETYWLANKQFRHVLFRVFKDLLMEDVIDVDDAIQAVKDILFGNSNRIYNLNIVLEEEQDEGKQNPLAIMPAISSPSTASKQIVPTTRPVYNPRALNSFLKTGYGQSTNYFLVQWIDYMGTMRSRSMPVASFRRLVHEGQRLGITWGNLHTLQDDTITPAVNATGQIYVEPDLSTLRPIHWKDLEGAATVLASFRALDGSALPQCPRSILAGLSEQIATARNLSILVGFELEVTFLRLGSGEDNGVEASFPPIEANAAHAWGTLSPSQAHSTWPIITKIVNELSSLGYRIDHFHSESGQGQYEFALSPLPLLQAVDQLYLIRQAIQLKAHRHGLRATFHPMPIEGVGSGLHAHVSLNPTTRTSGTKPDDNSQVSEMAPGSKQSENSFWAGVLKELRAICAFTLPAQESYKRVVDDHWTGGSWIAWGTENREVPLRRVLSSSSSSERWEVRCLDGMGNAYLALAAIVGAGLKGIDEKLELPGKDCDLNPSRMSDAQGEEYGITEKLPLSIEEALVALDGSATVKHVIGVDVVRDYIVMKRAEQEKLNQMEEGKRREWLIQRY
;
A
#
# COMPACT_ATOMS: atom_id res chain seq x y z
N MET A 1 -38.53 -10.58 -10.14
CA MET A 1 -37.11 -10.21 -10.20
C MET A 1 -36.87 -9.02 -11.11
N ALA A 2 -37.26 -9.04 -12.40
CA ALA A 2 -37.10 -7.87 -13.29
C ALA A 2 -37.74 -6.57 -12.74
N THR A 3 -38.93 -6.67 -12.15
CA THR A 3 -39.66 -5.52 -11.58
C THR A 3 -39.02 -4.92 -10.32
N ALA A 4 -38.32 -5.72 -9.51
CA ALA A 4 -37.65 -5.24 -8.30
C ALA A 4 -36.33 -4.53 -8.63
N PHE A 5 -35.57 -5.07 -9.59
CA PHE A 5 -34.33 -4.46 -10.07
C PHE A 5 -34.60 -3.13 -10.81
N GLU A 6 -35.65 -3.06 -11.63
CA GLU A 6 -36.08 -1.81 -12.27
C GLU A 6 -36.50 -0.76 -11.24
N SER A 7 -37.25 -1.16 -10.20
CA SER A 7 -37.62 -0.26 -9.09
C SER A 7 -36.38 0.29 -8.37
N ALA A 8 -35.41 -0.57 -8.09
CA ALA A 8 -34.18 -0.17 -7.42
C ALA A 8 -33.29 0.76 -8.26
N LEU A 9 -33.17 0.48 -9.57
CA LEU A 9 -32.47 1.38 -10.49
C LEU A 9 -33.17 2.74 -10.59
N GLN A 10 -34.50 2.76 -10.52
CA GLN A 10 -35.26 4.00 -10.52
C GLN A 10 -35.03 4.80 -9.23
N GLU A 11 -34.97 4.13 -8.08
CA GLU A 11 -34.65 4.78 -6.80
C GLU A 11 -33.24 5.39 -6.79
N LEU A 12 -32.22 4.62 -7.21
CA LEU A 12 -30.85 5.13 -7.36
C LEU A 12 -30.80 6.32 -8.32
N ARG A 13 -31.53 6.25 -9.44
CA ARG A 13 -31.62 7.35 -10.41
C ARG A 13 -32.17 8.61 -9.75
N THR A 14 -33.29 8.50 -9.04
CA THR A 14 -33.92 9.63 -8.35
C THR A 14 -32.96 10.28 -7.34
N VAL A 15 -32.25 9.48 -6.53
CA VAL A 15 -31.24 10.02 -5.60
C VAL A 15 -30.11 10.72 -6.36
N ILE A 16 -29.57 10.12 -7.41
CA ILE A 16 -28.49 10.72 -8.21
C ILE A 16 -28.94 11.99 -8.93
N GLU A 17 -30.22 12.13 -9.30
CA GLU A 17 -30.74 13.30 -10.01
C GLU A 17 -31.08 14.45 -9.04
N ASP A 18 -31.71 14.13 -7.90
CA ASP A 18 -32.36 15.13 -7.05
C ASP A 18 -31.60 15.45 -5.75
N TYR A 19 -30.69 14.58 -5.29
CA TYR A 19 -30.03 14.79 -4.00
C TYR A 19 -29.11 16.03 -4.04
N PRO A 20 -29.17 16.91 -3.02
CA PRO A 20 -28.35 18.12 -2.97
C PRO A 20 -26.85 17.83 -3.06
N ILE A 21 -26.09 18.73 -3.67
CA ILE A 21 -24.65 18.57 -3.86
C ILE A 21 -23.86 19.70 -3.18
N ILE A 22 -22.75 19.36 -2.52
CA ILE A 22 -21.74 20.34 -2.09
C ILE A 22 -20.63 20.32 -3.12
N ASP A 23 -20.45 21.44 -3.79
CA ASP A 23 -19.35 21.66 -4.72
C ASP A 23 -18.11 22.08 -3.90
N ASN A 24 -17.19 21.15 -3.67
CA ASN A 24 -16.10 21.38 -2.73
C ASN A 24 -14.93 22.20 -3.32
N HIS A 25 -14.96 22.52 -4.61
CA HIS A 25 -14.00 23.40 -5.26
C HIS A 25 -14.56 23.98 -6.56
N ALA A 26 -14.69 25.30 -6.61
CA ALA A 26 -14.97 26.04 -7.82
C ALA A 26 -14.45 27.47 -7.69
N HIS A 27 -14.69 28.32 -8.68
CA HIS A 27 -14.20 29.69 -8.73
C HIS A 27 -15.31 30.67 -9.09
N ASN A 28 -15.07 31.94 -8.80
CA ASN A 28 -16.06 32.98 -9.02
C ASN A 28 -16.48 33.13 -10.49
N LEU A 29 -17.76 33.47 -10.70
CA LEU A 29 -18.29 33.82 -12.01
C LEU A 29 -17.85 35.23 -12.45
N LEU A 30 -17.67 35.40 -13.76
CA LEU A 30 -17.42 36.70 -14.38
C LEU A 30 -18.61 37.62 -14.18
N ARG A 31 -18.30 38.91 -14.01
CA ARG A 31 -19.32 39.96 -14.06
C ARG A 31 -19.98 40.01 -15.42
N SER A 32 -21.24 40.43 -15.46
CA SER A 32 -22.00 40.57 -16.70
C SER A 32 -21.31 41.48 -17.73
N ASP A 33 -20.63 42.53 -17.29
CA ASP A 33 -19.86 43.44 -18.15
C ASP A 33 -18.50 42.89 -18.61
N LYS A 34 -18.14 41.69 -18.17
CA LYS A 34 -16.84 41.04 -18.43
C LYS A 34 -16.96 39.69 -19.16
N GLN A 35 -18.15 39.34 -19.62
CA GLN A 35 -18.42 38.05 -20.28
C GLN A 35 -17.57 37.81 -21.53
N ASP A 36 -17.15 38.87 -22.23
CA ASP A 36 -16.32 38.77 -23.44
C ASP A 36 -14.82 38.65 -23.15
N SER A 37 -14.41 38.65 -21.87
CA SER A 37 -12.98 38.55 -21.49
C SER A 37 -12.40 37.16 -21.78
N TYR A 38 -13.27 36.16 -21.94
CA TYR A 38 -12.89 34.77 -22.21
C TYR A 38 -13.83 34.18 -23.27
N ASP A 39 -13.32 33.20 -24.01
CA ASP A 39 -14.13 32.45 -24.97
C ASP A 39 -14.93 31.37 -24.23
N LEU A 40 -16.23 31.25 -24.52
CA LEU A 40 -17.09 30.21 -23.96
C LEU A 40 -16.56 28.79 -24.22
N LEU A 41 -15.73 28.58 -25.24
CA LEU A 41 -15.06 27.32 -25.48
C LEU A 41 -14.19 26.85 -24.29
N SER A 42 -13.71 27.76 -23.43
CA SER A 42 -12.95 27.38 -22.23
C SER A 42 -13.78 26.57 -21.22
N THR A 43 -15.12 26.54 -21.36
CA THR A 43 -15.98 25.68 -20.52
C THR A 43 -15.72 24.19 -20.71
N VAL A 44 -15.08 23.79 -21.82
CA VAL A 44 -14.87 22.38 -22.21
C VAL A 44 -13.42 22.04 -22.56
N THR A 45 -12.49 22.98 -22.35
CA THR A 45 -11.06 22.74 -22.55
C THR A 45 -10.20 23.70 -21.72
N GLU A 46 -9.00 23.23 -21.37
CA GLU A 46 -7.91 24.06 -20.85
C GLU A 46 -7.02 24.64 -21.97
N ALA A 47 -7.33 24.33 -23.24
CA ALA A 47 -6.60 24.87 -24.38
C ALA A 47 -6.77 26.41 -24.46
N ARG A 48 -5.68 27.10 -24.82
CA ARG A 48 -5.65 28.55 -25.03
C ARG A 48 -5.12 28.89 -26.42
N ASP A 49 -5.32 30.15 -26.81
CA ASP A 49 -4.77 30.74 -28.03
C ASP A 49 -5.10 29.90 -29.29
N GLU A 50 -4.10 29.65 -30.15
CA GLU A 50 -4.26 28.87 -31.37
C GLU A 50 -4.80 27.46 -31.14
N ALA A 51 -4.48 26.83 -29.99
CA ALA A 51 -4.96 25.48 -29.67
C ALA A 51 -6.49 25.45 -29.44
N LEU A 52 -7.08 26.58 -29.02
CA LEU A 52 -8.52 26.68 -28.81
C LEU A 52 -9.31 26.44 -30.11
N LYS A 53 -8.73 26.72 -31.28
CA LYS A 53 -9.36 26.57 -32.61
C LYS A 53 -9.73 25.13 -32.95
N ASP A 54 -9.07 24.13 -32.34
CA ASP A 54 -9.38 22.72 -32.56
C ASP A 54 -10.43 22.17 -31.60
N THR A 55 -10.74 22.89 -30.51
CA THR A 55 -11.74 22.53 -29.51
C THR A 55 -13.10 22.16 -30.10
N PRO A 56 -13.64 22.86 -31.11
CA PRO A 56 -14.92 22.51 -31.72
C PRO A 56 -14.99 21.09 -32.30
N LYS A 57 -13.85 20.46 -32.59
CA LYS A 57 -13.76 19.09 -33.11
C LYS A 57 -13.63 18.03 -32.01
N SER A 58 -13.49 18.43 -30.75
CA SER A 58 -13.31 17.52 -29.61
C SER A 58 -14.62 16.84 -29.19
N LEU A 59 -14.52 15.63 -28.64
CA LEU A 59 -15.69 14.92 -28.09
C LEU A 59 -16.34 15.67 -26.91
N ALA A 60 -15.53 16.36 -26.10
CA ALA A 60 -16.00 17.18 -24.99
C ALA A 60 -16.92 18.30 -25.49
N HIS A 61 -16.45 19.09 -26.47
CA HIS A 61 -17.25 20.14 -27.09
C HIS A 61 -18.51 19.59 -27.78
N LEU A 62 -18.38 18.57 -28.62
CA LEU A 62 -19.52 18.01 -29.36
C LEU A 62 -20.63 17.50 -28.44
N ARG A 63 -20.28 16.98 -27.26
CA ARG A 63 -21.24 16.60 -26.21
C ARG A 63 -21.85 17.83 -25.55
N ALA A 64 -21.03 18.81 -25.17
CA ALA A 64 -21.49 20.04 -24.52
C ALA A 64 -22.48 20.82 -25.40
N VAL A 65 -22.23 20.96 -26.70
CA VAL A 65 -23.16 21.60 -27.66
C VAL A 65 -24.56 20.98 -27.58
N LYS A 66 -24.65 19.65 -27.54
CA LYS A 66 -25.94 18.96 -27.46
C LYS A 66 -26.66 19.24 -26.14
N GLN A 67 -25.92 19.37 -25.05
CA GLN A 67 -26.47 19.64 -23.72
C GLN A 67 -26.84 21.12 -23.57
N LEU A 68 -26.03 22.04 -24.09
CA LEU A 68 -26.31 23.48 -24.06
C LEU A 68 -27.55 23.86 -24.87
N ARG A 69 -27.88 23.11 -25.94
CA ARG A 69 -29.18 23.24 -26.62
C ARG A 69 -30.35 23.09 -25.66
N GLU A 70 -30.26 22.13 -24.74
CA GLU A 70 -31.30 21.90 -23.73
C GLU A 70 -31.35 23.05 -22.72
N LEU A 71 -30.18 23.47 -22.20
CA LEU A 71 -30.09 24.58 -21.25
C LEU A 71 -30.69 25.88 -21.81
N TYR A 72 -30.43 26.16 -23.09
CA TYR A 72 -30.88 27.40 -23.75
C TYR A 72 -32.25 27.28 -24.42
N GLY A 73 -32.85 26.08 -24.46
CA GLY A 73 -34.12 25.84 -25.15
C GLY A 73 -34.05 25.98 -26.68
N CYS A 74 -32.92 25.58 -27.28
CA CYS A 74 -32.70 25.60 -28.72
C CYS A 74 -33.15 24.30 -29.41
N ASP A 75 -33.43 24.39 -30.71
CA ASP A 75 -33.74 23.22 -31.54
C ASP A 75 -32.54 22.24 -31.64
N ARG A 76 -32.84 20.95 -31.88
CA ARG A 76 -31.81 19.90 -32.03
C ARG A 76 -30.81 20.15 -33.16
N SER A 77 -31.20 20.91 -34.19
CA SER A 77 -30.34 21.29 -35.33
C SER A 77 -29.48 22.53 -35.08
N ALA A 78 -29.68 23.26 -33.98
CA ALA A 78 -28.98 24.52 -33.70
C ALA A 78 -27.45 24.35 -33.68
N THR A 79 -26.74 25.19 -34.43
CA THR A 79 -25.27 25.19 -34.52
C THR A 79 -24.64 25.87 -33.30
N TRP A 80 -23.30 25.81 -33.17
CA TRP A 80 -22.59 26.53 -32.11
C TRP A 80 -22.85 28.04 -32.18
N ASP A 81 -22.85 28.61 -33.38
CA ASP A 81 -23.15 30.04 -33.58
C ASP A 81 -24.57 30.41 -33.15
N ASP A 82 -25.54 29.50 -33.36
CA ASP A 82 -26.92 29.71 -32.89
C ASP A 82 -26.98 29.69 -31.35
N LEU A 83 -26.19 28.83 -30.69
CA LEU A 83 -26.07 28.80 -29.24
C LEU A 83 -25.42 30.07 -28.69
N LEU A 84 -24.36 30.58 -29.33
CA LEU A 84 -23.71 31.84 -28.94
C LEU A 84 -24.69 33.02 -29.04
N LYS A 85 -25.48 33.09 -30.12
CA LYS A 85 -26.53 34.11 -30.26
C LYS A 85 -27.60 33.97 -29.19
N LYS A 86 -28.07 32.74 -28.92
CA LYS A 86 -29.09 32.51 -27.88
C LYS A 86 -28.56 32.85 -26.49
N ARG A 87 -27.30 32.52 -26.20
CA ARG A 87 -26.64 32.89 -24.95
C ARG A 87 -26.58 34.41 -24.79
N ALA A 88 -26.17 35.14 -25.82
CA ALA A 88 -26.15 36.61 -25.78
C ALA A 88 -27.56 37.20 -25.52
N GLU A 89 -28.61 36.62 -26.12
CA GLU A 89 -30.00 36.98 -25.85
C GLU A 89 -30.38 36.74 -24.37
N LEU A 90 -30.04 35.57 -23.81
CA LEU A 90 -30.31 35.24 -22.41
C LEU A 90 -29.57 36.17 -21.44
N LEU A 91 -28.31 36.49 -21.72
CA LEU A 91 -27.51 37.39 -20.90
C LEU A 91 -28.03 38.84 -20.94
N SER A 92 -28.56 39.29 -22.08
CA SER A 92 -29.13 40.64 -22.21
C SER A 92 -30.53 40.79 -21.61
N THR A 93 -31.29 39.70 -21.49
CA THR A 93 -32.67 39.72 -20.99
C THR A 93 -32.75 39.43 -19.50
N ASN A 94 -32.07 38.39 -19.00
CA ASN A 94 -32.08 38.00 -17.59
C ASN A 94 -30.88 37.09 -17.23
N SER A 95 -29.70 37.68 -17.07
CA SER A 95 -28.46 36.95 -16.74
C SER A 95 -28.58 36.10 -15.47
N ASP A 96 -29.25 36.62 -14.44
CA ASP A 96 -29.40 35.96 -13.15
C ASP A 96 -30.25 34.69 -13.25
N GLU A 97 -31.22 34.65 -14.17
CA GLU A 97 -32.02 33.46 -14.42
C GLU A 97 -31.20 32.34 -15.08
N LEU A 98 -30.27 32.69 -15.97
CA LEU A 98 -29.34 31.71 -16.52
C LEU A 98 -28.42 31.15 -15.43
N VAL A 99 -27.87 32.01 -14.57
CA VAL A 99 -27.02 31.60 -13.45
C VAL A 99 -27.80 30.71 -12.47
N ARG A 100 -29.04 31.07 -12.13
CA ARG A 100 -29.94 30.29 -11.26
C ARG A 100 -30.20 28.90 -11.82
N LYS A 101 -30.45 28.78 -13.12
CA LYS A 101 -30.62 27.48 -13.79
C LYS A 101 -29.35 26.64 -13.75
N CYS A 102 -28.20 27.27 -13.93
CA CYS A 102 -26.92 26.56 -13.96
C CYS A 102 -26.47 26.04 -12.58
N LEU A 103 -26.75 26.80 -11.51
CA LEU A 103 -26.38 26.45 -10.14
C LEU A 103 -27.48 25.67 -9.40
N ALA A 104 -28.61 25.36 -10.07
CA ALA A 104 -29.71 24.62 -9.49
C ALA A 104 -29.26 23.25 -8.95
N GLY A 105 -29.72 22.89 -7.75
CA GLY A 105 -29.37 21.64 -7.05
C GLY A 105 -28.04 21.69 -6.28
N ILE A 106 -27.24 22.76 -6.41
CA ILE A 106 -26.06 22.98 -5.57
C ILE A 106 -26.49 23.62 -4.26
N HIS A 107 -26.19 22.94 -3.16
CA HIS A 107 -26.45 23.45 -1.82
C HIS A 107 -25.44 24.54 -1.44
N THR A 108 -24.15 24.25 -1.56
CA THR A 108 -23.06 25.15 -1.16
C THR A 108 -21.87 24.94 -2.08
N ILE A 109 -21.20 26.03 -2.44
CA ILE A 109 -19.95 26.05 -3.18
C ILE A 109 -18.82 26.51 -2.26
N LEU A 110 -17.69 25.80 -2.29
CA LEU A 110 -16.44 26.22 -1.68
C LEU A 110 -15.58 26.88 -2.77
N ILE A 111 -15.52 28.20 -2.73
CA ILE A 111 -15.00 29.03 -3.82
C ILE A 111 -13.55 29.39 -3.54
N ASP A 112 -12.64 28.96 -4.41
CA ASP A 112 -11.28 29.49 -4.51
C ASP A 112 -11.36 30.93 -5.06
N ASP A 113 -11.11 31.89 -4.19
CA ASP A 113 -11.21 33.31 -4.48
C ASP A 113 -9.88 33.94 -4.93
N GLY A 114 -8.91 33.10 -5.29
CA GLY A 114 -7.58 33.52 -5.72
C GLY A 114 -7.42 33.79 -7.23
N LEU A 115 -8.50 33.70 -8.03
CA LEU A 115 -8.51 34.11 -9.45
C LEU A 115 -8.78 35.63 -9.59
N ASP A 116 -8.34 36.22 -10.71
CA ASP A 116 -8.36 37.66 -11.03
C ASP A 116 -9.55 38.43 -10.43
N SER A 117 -9.26 39.17 -9.34
CA SER A 117 -10.26 39.84 -8.52
C SER A 117 -10.99 41.00 -9.23
N SER A 118 -10.52 41.43 -10.41
CA SER A 118 -11.04 42.63 -11.09
C SER A 118 -12.26 42.36 -11.98
N ASN A 119 -12.39 41.14 -12.51
CA ASN A 119 -13.38 40.80 -13.52
C ASN A 119 -14.51 39.88 -13.01
N ILE A 120 -14.39 39.37 -11.79
CA ILE A 120 -15.28 38.37 -11.18
C ILE A 120 -16.20 38.98 -10.12
N HIS A 121 -17.29 38.29 -9.81
CA HIS A 121 -18.13 38.58 -8.66
C HIS A 121 -17.47 38.13 -7.35
N SER A 122 -17.82 38.77 -6.22
CA SER A 122 -17.43 38.28 -4.89
C SER A 122 -18.00 36.89 -4.61
N TYR A 123 -17.32 36.07 -3.80
CA TYR A 123 -17.82 34.72 -3.46
C TYR A 123 -19.25 34.78 -2.86
N ARG A 124 -19.54 35.78 -2.00
CA ARG A 124 -20.88 35.98 -1.40
C ARG A 124 -21.98 36.29 -2.40
N TRP A 125 -21.65 36.80 -3.59
CA TRP A 125 -22.64 37.05 -4.64
C TRP A 125 -23.32 35.75 -5.09
N HIS A 126 -22.65 34.60 -4.95
CA HIS A 126 -23.20 33.30 -5.34
C HIS A 126 -24.30 32.82 -4.37
N ASP A 127 -24.40 33.38 -3.15
CA ASP A 127 -25.37 32.99 -2.13
C ASP A 127 -26.83 33.18 -2.58
N GLN A 128 -27.07 34.02 -3.59
CA GLN A 128 -28.42 34.23 -4.14
C GLN A 128 -28.87 33.12 -5.12
N PHE A 129 -27.97 32.20 -5.49
CA PHE A 129 -28.23 31.13 -6.46
C PHE A 129 -28.09 29.73 -5.87
N THR A 130 -27.57 29.60 -4.64
CA THR A 130 -27.41 28.34 -3.92
C THR A 130 -28.35 28.27 -2.71
N THR A 131 -28.67 27.07 -2.23
CA THR A 131 -29.57 26.89 -1.08
C THR A 131 -28.94 27.36 0.23
N GLY A 132 -27.67 27.03 0.45
CA GLY A 132 -26.85 27.43 1.58
C GLY A 132 -25.86 28.54 1.22
N LYS A 133 -25.22 29.10 2.24
CA LYS A 133 -24.15 30.09 2.06
C LYS A 133 -22.90 29.44 1.50
N ASN A 134 -22.24 30.14 0.59
CA ASN A 134 -20.97 29.74 0.01
C ASN A 134 -19.81 30.12 0.94
N LYS A 135 -18.71 29.37 0.87
CA LYS A 135 -17.52 29.59 1.69
C LYS A 135 -16.29 29.80 0.83
N ARG A 136 -15.25 30.35 1.43
CA ARG A 136 -13.97 30.65 0.77
C ARG A 136 -12.99 29.49 0.92
N ILE A 137 -12.21 29.25 -0.13
CA ILE A 137 -10.97 28.50 -0.11
C ILE A 137 -9.84 29.47 -0.41
N VAL A 138 -8.90 29.64 0.51
CA VAL A 138 -7.83 30.65 0.37
C VAL A 138 -6.67 30.07 -0.43
N ARG A 139 -6.35 30.67 -1.58
CA ARG A 139 -5.19 30.31 -2.40
C ARG A 139 -3.92 30.93 -1.85
N ILE A 140 -3.00 30.10 -1.34
CA ILE A 140 -1.84 30.59 -0.60
C ILE A 140 -0.85 31.37 -1.48
N GLU A 141 -0.74 31.04 -2.77
CA GLU A 141 0.15 31.75 -3.69
C GLU A 141 -0.36 33.16 -4.01
N THR A 142 -1.69 33.34 -4.10
CA THR A 142 -2.29 34.67 -4.27
C THR A 142 -2.13 35.49 -3.01
N LEU A 143 -2.40 34.90 -1.83
CA LEU A 143 -2.19 35.55 -0.54
C LEU A 143 -0.74 36.06 -0.39
N ALA A 144 0.23 35.22 -0.73
CA ALA A 144 1.63 35.59 -0.70
C ALA A 144 1.97 36.71 -1.71
N ALA A 145 1.41 36.67 -2.93
CA ALA A 145 1.60 37.72 -3.93
C ALA A 145 1.01 39.07 -3.49
N ASP A 146 -0.17 39.06 -2.87
CA ASP A 146 -0.82 40.26 -2.34
C ASP A 146 -0.03 40.89 -1.20
N ILE A 147 0.53 40.07 -0.31
CA ILE A 147 1.42 40.55 0.76
C ILE A 147 2.66 41.24 0.16
N MET A 148 3.28 40.65 -0.87
CA MET A 148 4.41 41.30 -1.54
C MET A 148 4.01 42.64 -2.18
N LYS A 149 2.82 42.70 -2.78
CA LYS A 149 2.28 43.93 -3.38
C LYS A 149 2.08 45.02 -2.32
N VAL A 150 1.48 44.69 -1.17
CA VAL A 150 1.28 45.62 -0.05
C VAL A 150 2.62 46.09 0.49
N MET A 151 3.56 45.18 0.77
CA MET A 151 4.89 45.53 1.25
C MET A 151 5.64 46.46 0.29
N TYR A 152 5.45 46.27 -1.02
CA TYR A 152 6.01 47.16 -2.03
C TYR A 152 5.35 48.55 -2.01
N GLU A 153 4.02 48.62 -1.94
CA GLU A 153 3.27 49.88 -1.89
C GLU A 153 3.57 50.69 -0.61
N GLU A 154 3.81 50.01 0.51
CA GLU A 154 4.21 50.60 1.80
C GLU A 154 5.69 50.97 1.88
N GLY A 155 6.50 50.59 0.88
CA GLY A 155 7.94 50.85 0.86
C GLY A 155 8.76 50.00 1.84
N THR A 156 8.16 48.94 2.43
CA THR A 156 8.87 47.97 3.29
C THR A 156 9.65 46.93 2.47
N MET A 157 9.50 46.97 1.13
CA MET A 157 10.22 46.16 0.15
C MET A 157 10.88 47.07 -0.93
N PRO A 158 12.13 47.55 -0.74
CA PRO A 158 12.78 48.44 -1.71
C PRO A 158 13.26 47.68 -2.97
N LEU A 159 12.91 48.17 -4.16
CA LEU A 159 13.29 47.57 -5.46
C LEU A 159 14.55 48.20 -6.12
N SER A 160 15.44 48.87 -5.37
CA SER A 160 16.68 49.43 -5.93
C SER A 160 17.91 49.02 -5.12
N GLU A 161 18.93 48.48 -5.81
CA GLU A 161 20.30 48.20 -5.35
C GLU A 161 20.46 47.75 -3.89
N MET A 162 19.59 46.86 -3.41
CA MET A 162 19.79 46.28 -2.08
C MET A 162 21.04 45.41 -2.04
N ASP A 163 21.89 45.63 -1.04
CA ASP A 163 23.00 44.74 -0.76
C ASP A 163 22.51 43.38 -0.21
N GLN A 164 23.43 42.43 -0.02
CA GLN A 164 23.05 41.08 0.41
C GLN A 164 22.41 41.06 1.82
N LEU A 165 22.76 41.99 2.70
CA LEU A 165 22.25 42.04 4.07
C LEU A 165 20.82 42.57 4.12
N GLU A 166 20.50 43.59 3.33
CA GLU A 166 19.17 44.19 3.35
C GLU A 166 18.10 43.20 2.82
N LEU A 167 18.38 42.45 1.75
CA LEU A 167 17.46 41.42 1.23
C LEU A 167 17.24 40.26 2.22
N ALA A 168 18.29 39.91 2.97
CA ALA A 168 18.20 38.88 4.00
C ALA A 168 17.28 39.31 5.16
N ALA A 169 17.17 40.62 5.44
CA ALA A 169 16.31 41.17 6.48
C ALA A 169 14.82 41.25 6.08
N VAL A 170 14.50 41.34 4.78
CA VAL A 170 13.10 41.38 4.30
C VAL A 170 12.42 40.02 4.40
N TRP A 171 13.17 38.93 4.20
CA TRP A 171 12.61 37.57 4.20
C TRP A 171 11.84 37.21 5.48
N PRO A 172 12.40 37.39 6.70
CA PRO A 172 11.65 37.12 7.94
C PRO A 172 10.37 37.94 8.07
N VAL A 173 10.38 39.20 7.61
CA VAL A 173 9.20 40.09 7.65
C VAL A 173 8.11 39.57 6.73
N PHE A 174 8.47 39.21 5.49
CA PHE A 174 7.53 38.63 4.53
C PHE A 174 6.96 37.29 5.02
N LEU A 175 7.82 36.37 5.48
CA LEU A 175 7.37 35.05 5.95
C LEU A 175 6.45 35.20 7.17
N GLN A 176 6.78 36.08 8.11
CA GLN A 176 5.93 36.36 9.27
C GLN A 176 4.58 36.97 8.86
N ALA A 177 4.56 37.89 7.89
CA ALA A 177 3.33 38.47 7.37
C ALA A 177 2.44 37.40 6.71
N PHE A 178 3.04 36.49 5.93
CA PHE A 178 2.34 35.36 5.33
C PHE A 178 1.78 34.40 6.39
N GLU A 179 2.60 34.00 7.37
CA GLU A 179 2.17 33.11 8.44
C GLU A 179 1.06 33.73 9.31
N ASN A 180 1.13 35.04 9.58
CA ASN A 180 0.07 35.76 10.27
C ASN A 180 -1.23 35.76 9.45
N ALA A 181 -1.16 36.05 8.16
CA ALA A 181 -2.34 36.06 7.29
C ALA A 181 -3.01 34.68 7.20
N VAL A 182 -2.22 33.60 7.08
CA VAL A 182 -2.74 32.22 7.14
C VAL A 182 -3.36 31.92 8.51
N ALA A 183 -2.74 32.36 9.61
CA ALA A 183 -3.26 32.19 10.96
C ALA A 183 -4.57 32.95 11.21
N ASP A 184 -4.77 34.10 10.56
CA ASP A 184 -6.02 34.86 10.63
C ASP A 184 -7.11 34.19 9.80
N GLU A 185 -6.84 33.78 8.57
CA GLU A 185 -7.79 33.02 7.74
C GLU A 185 -8.18 31.67 8.37
N LEU A 186 -7.30 31.06 9.18
CA LEU A 186 -7.62 29.87 9.99
C LEU A 186 -8.74 30.14 11.01
N LYS A 187 -8.86 31.36 11.54
CA LYS A 187 -9.89 31.74 12.54
C LYS A 187 -11.22 32.14 11.90
N GLU A 188 -11.21 32.55 10.63
CA GLU A 188 -12.40 33.03 9.94
C GLU A 188 -13.42 31.91 9.65
N ASN A 189 -14.68 32.11 10.05
CA ASN A 189 -15.75 31.11 9.87
C ASN A 189 -16.17 30.91 8.41
N ASP A 190 -15.99 31.95 7.59
CA ASP A 190 -16.31 31.95 6.15
C ASP A 190 -15.24 31.22 5.33
N VAL A 191 -14.06 30.93 5.89
CA VAL A 191 -13.00 30.14 5.25
C VAL A 191 -13.18 28.66 5.58
N ALA A 192 -13.44 27.85 4.57
CA ALA A 192 -13.57 26.40 4.70
C ALA A 192 -12.21 25.68 4.64
N GLY A 193 -11.23 26.24 3.92
CA GLY A 193 -9.96 25.56 3.64
C GLY A 193 -8.97 26.44 2.90
N PHE A 194 -7.85 25.82 2.51
CA PHE A 194 -6.78 26.43 1.74
C PHE A 194 -6.58 25.67 0.42
N LYS A 195 -5.98 26.32 -0.57
CA LYS A 195 -5.57 25.71 -1.85
C LYS A 195 -4.15 26.11 -2.18
N SER A 196 -3.40 25.17 -2.75
CA SER A 196 -2.12 25.44 -3.41
C SER A 196 -2.21 25.11 -4.90
N VAL A 197 -1.69 26.03 -5.70
CA VAL A 197 -1.46 25.86 -7.15
C VAL A 197 0.01 25.60 -7.47
N ILE A 198 0.79 25.12 -6.50
CA ILE A 198 2.23 24.81 -6.66
C ILE A 198 2.52 23.89 -7.85
N CYS A 199 1.55 23.06 -8.23
CA CYS A 199 1.55 22.26 -9.45
C CYS A 199 1.85 23.06 -10.73
N TYR A 200 1.26 24.26 -10.87
CA TYR A 200 1.52 25.20 -11.97
C TYR A 200 2.81 26.01 -11.82
N ARG A 201 3.51 25.86 -10.69
CA ARG A 201 4.70 26.65 -10.36
C ARG A 201 5.94 25.77 -10.38
N THR A 202 6.10 25.01 -9.31
CA THR A 202 7.34 24.32 -8.98
C THR A 202 7.12 22.82 -8.78
N GLY A 203 5.96 22.32 -9.16
CA GLY A 203 5.64 20.90 -9.08
C GLY A 203 5.19 20.46 -7.68
N LEU A 204 4.64 19.26 -7.63
CA LEU A 204 4.12 18.65 -6.40
C LEU A 204 5.19 18.01 -5.51
N ASP A 205 6.47 18.04 -5.92
CA ASP A 205 7.62 17.47 -5.22
C ASP A 205 8.11 18.36 -4.07
N VAL A 206 7.21 18.74 -3.16
CA VAL A 206 7.48 19.66 -2.06
C VAL A 206 8.60 19.14 -1.15
N MET A 207 9.62 19.95 -0.92
CA MET A 207 10.72 19.60 -0.02
C MET A 207 10.23 19.35 1.41
N VAL A 208 10.56 18.16 1.94
CA VAL A 208 10.31 17.78 3.34
C VAL A 208 11.66 17.58 4.04
N ALA A 209 12.02 18.52 4.90
CA ALA A 209 13.25 18.52 5.69
C ALA A 209 12.99 19.11 7.10
N ASP A 210 14.05 19.29 7.88
CA ASP A 210 13.98 20.04 9.14
C ASP A 210 13.71 21.53 8.88
N GLU A 211 13.30 22.25 9.93
CA GLU A 211 12.85 23.64 9.80
C GLU A 211 13.94 24.58 9.31
N ILE A 212 15.20 24.34 9.70
CA ILE A 212 16.33 25.18 9.33
C ILE A 212 16.59 25.04 7.84
N THR A 213 16.59 23.80 7.33
CA THR A 213 16.78 23.53 5.91
C THR A 213 15.70 24.18 5.05
N ILE A 214 14.43 24.08 5.44
CA ILE A 214 13.31 24.68 4.70
C ILE A 214 13.39 26.20 4.70
N ALA A 215 13.63 26.81 5.88
CA ALA A 215 13.75 28.26 6.01
C ALA A 215 14.94 28.81 5.20
N THR A 216 16.07 28.11 5.21
CA THR A 216 17.29 28.50 4.47
C THR A 216 17.05 28.44 2.96
N ALA A 217 16.45 27.35 2.46
CA ALA A 217 16.10 27.23 1.04
C ALA A 217 15.06 28.28 0.61
N GLY A 218 14.09 28.57 1.47
CA GLY A 218 13.10 29.64 1.27
C GLY A 218 13.75 31.00 1.16
N GLN A 219 14.64 31.35 2.10
CA GLN A 219 15.38 32.62 2.10
C GLN A 219 16.22 32.80 0.83
N GLU A 220 16.97 31.78 0.44
CA GLU A 220 17.81 31.84 -0.76
C GLU A 220 16.98 31.95 -2.04
N ALA A 221 15.87 31.21 -2.13
CA ALA A 221 14.92 31.31 -3.23
C ALA A 221 14.25 32.69 -3.30
N PHE A 222 13.84 33.24 -2.15
CA PHE A 222 13.26 34.58 -2.05
C PHE A 222 14.23 35.66 -2.51
N ARG A 223 15.49 35.59 -2.07
CA ARG A 223 16.56 36.52 -2.51
C ARG A 223 16.74 36.51 -4.02
N ARG A 224 16.74 35.32 -4.65
CA ARG A 224 16.84 35.18 -6.11
C ARG A 224 15.59 35.69 -6.82
N TYR A 225 14.42 35.37 -6.27
CA TYR A 225 13.15 35.83 -6.79
C TYR A 225 13.07 37.36 -6.81
N MET A 226 13.40 38.04 -5.72
CA MET A 226 13.35 39.50 -5.60
C MET A 226 14.26 40.22 -6.61
N ARG A 227 15.38 39.61 -7.01
CA ARG A 227 16.27 40.16 -8.06
C ARG A 227 15.69 40.04 -9.46
N ALA A 228 14.88 39.01 -9.70
CA ALA A 228 14.30 38.72 -11.01
C ALA A 228 12.88 39.30 -11.16
N CYS A 229 12.20 39.59 -10.05
CA CYS A 229 10.82 40.06 -10.05
C CYS A 229 10.74 41.48 -10.61
N GLY A 230 10.06 41.65 -11.74
CA GLY A 230 9.76 42.95 -12.31
C GLY A 230 8.67 43.68 -11.51
N ARG A 231 8.68 45.03 -11.56
CA ARG A 231 7.66 45.88 -10.92
C ARG A 231 6.26 45.46 -11.36
N GLY A 232 5.41 45.03 -10.41
CA GLY A 232 3.98 44.80 -10.62
C GLY A 232 3.55 43.38 -11.03
N ASN A 233 4.46 42.40 -11.12
CA ASN A 233 4.10 40.99 -11.37
C ASN A 233 4.71 40.06 -10.31
N TYR A 234 3.97 39.84 -9.21
CA TYR A 234 4.41 39.03 -8.07
C TYR A 234 4.09 37.54 -8.21
N ARG A 235 4.23 36.99 -9.42
CA ARG A 235 4.00 35.57 -9.67
C ARG A 235 5.06 34.72 -8.97
N ILE A 236 4.70 33.96 -7.94
CA ILE A 236 5.65 33.11 -7.18
C ILE A 236 5.94 31.81 -7.93
N HIS A 237 7.18 31.62 -8.37
CA HIS A 237 7.58 30.47 -9.22
C HIS A 237 8.96 29.88 -8.88
N TYR A 238 9.52 30.20 -7.72
CA TYR A 238 10.79 29.65 -7.25
C TYR A 238 10.56 28.52 -6.25
N LYS A 239 11.21 27.36 -6.45
CA LYS A 239 10.91 26.12 -5.72
C LYS A 239 11.06 26.26 -4.21
N GLY A 240 12.23 26.71 -3.72
CA GLY A 240 12.44 26.88 -2.28
C GLY A 240 11.42 27.81 -1.62
N LEU A 241 10.95 28.82 -2.35
CA LEU A 241 9.93 29.76 -1.84
C LEU A 241 8.55 29.10 -1.76
N ASN A 242 8.06 28.49 -2.86
CA ASN A 242 6.77 27.79 -2.86
C ASN A 242 6.73 26.63 -1.86
N ASP A 243 7.79 25.82 -1.80
CA ASP A 243 7.89 24.71 -0.85
C ASP A 243 7.81 25.22 0.61
N CYS A 244 8.47 26.35 0.91
CA CYS A 244 8.42 26.98 2.22
C CYS A 244 7.00 27.46 2.57
N LEU A 245 6.30 28.12 1.65
CA LEU A 245 4.91 28.59 1.86
C LEU A 245 3.94 27.43 2.12
N VAL A 246 4.04 26.34 1.34
CA VAL A 246 3.24 25.13 1.52
C VAL A 246 3.51 24.49 2.89
N VAL A 247 4.78 24.35 3.26
CA VAL A 247 5.16 23.75 4.55
C VAL A 247 4.72 24.62 5.73
N SER A 248 4.91 25.95 5.67
CA SER A 248 4.42 26.86 6.71
C SER A 248 2.91 26.78 6.86
N THR A 249 2.16 26.72 5.76
CA THR A 249 0.71 26.51 5.80
C THR A 249 0.33 25.20 6.48
N CYS A 250 1.01 24.08 6.14
CA CYS A 250 0.78 22.78 6.78
C CYS A 250 1.07 22.82 8.29
N LYS A 251 2.14 23.51 8.71
CA LYS A 251 2.48 23.68 10.13
C LYS A 251 1.39 24.44 10.88
N LEU A 252 0.88 25.53 10.30
CA LEU A 252 -0.17 26.35 10.91
C LEU A 252 -1.49 25.60 11.01
N ILE A 253 -1.90 24.87 9.96
CA ILE A 253 -3.09 24.00 10.01
C ILE A 253 -2.92 22.93 11.10
N ALA A 254 -1.77 22.27 11.16
CA ALA A 254 -1.50 21.26 12.18
C ALA A 254 -1.49 21.83 13.60
N ALA A 255 -0.95 23.05 13.79
CA ALA A 255 -0.98 23.75 15.07
C ALA A 255 -2.42 24.13 15.49
N ASN A 256 -3.22 24.65 14.55
CA ASN A 256 -4.63 24.96 14.78
C ASN A 256 -5.44 23.71 15.13
N TYR A 257 -5.18 22.59 14.46
CA TYR A 257 -5.82 21.31 14.80
C TYR A 257 -5.49 20.85 16.22
N LYS A 258 -4.24 21.01 16.68
CA LYS A 258 -3.87 20.68 18.06
C LYS A 258 -4.61 21.54 19.09
N GLN A 259 -4.97 22.77 18.75
CA GLN A 259 -5.66 23.70 19.64
C GLN A 259 -7.18 23.51 19.63
N THR A 260 -7.77 23.28 18.45
CA THR A 260 -9.23 23.34 18.24
C THR A 260 -9.87 21.97 17.98
N GLY A 261 -9.07 20.97 17.61
CA GLY A 261 -9.56 19.67 17.11
C GLY A 261 -10.09 19.70 15.68
N ILE A 262 -10.07 20.87 15.01
CA ILE A 262 -10.60 21.07 13.65
C ILE A 262 -9.44 21.34 12.69
N SER A 263 -9.34 20.53 11.63
CA SER A 263 -8.37 20.75 10.54
C SER A 263 -9.11 21.29 9.33
N LYS A 264 -8.91 22.56 9.00
CA LYS A 264 -9.33 23.10 7.70
C LYS A 264 -8.56 22.36 6.59
N PRO A 265 -9.22 21.77 5.58
CA PRO A 265 -8.53 21.03 4.53
C PRO A 265 -7.61 21.90 3.68
N PHE A 266 -6.56 21.28 3.14
CA PHE A 266 -5.61 21.89 2.21
C PHE A 266 -5.68 21.16 0.86
N GLN A 267 -6.21 21.85 -0.14
CA GLN A 267 -6.42 21.36 -1.48
C GLN A 267 -5.17 21.57 -2.33
N PHE A 268 -4.87 20.60 -3.20
CA PHE A 268 -3.78 20.70 -4.17
C PHE A 268 -4.33 20.50 -5.56
N HIS A 269 -4.00 21.42 -6.46
CA HIS A 269 -4.19 21.19 -7.90
C HIS A 269 -3.32 20.01 -8.33
N THR A 270 -3.88 19.05 -9.07
CA THR A 270 -3.12 17.88 -9.57
C THR A 270 -3.61 17.47 -10.94
N GLY A 271 -2.74 16.89 -11.77
CA GLY A 271 -3.16 16.32 -13.05
C GLY A 271 -3.42 17.35 -14.16
N LEU A 272 -4.69 17.52 -14.55
CA LEU A 272 -5.18 18.26 -15.73
C LEU A 272 -5.01 19.77 -15.54
N GLY A 273 -4.83 20.50 -16.64
CA GLY A 273 -4.57 21.94 -16.62
C GLY A 273 -4.07 22.49 -17.97
N ASP A 274 -3.82 23.80 -18.00
CA ASP A 274 -3.38 24.52 -19.20
C ASP A 274 -1.87 24.30 -19.55
N ASN A 275 -1.39 25.00 -20.58
CA ASN A 275 -0.01 24.88 -21.09
C ASN A 275 1.08 25.56 -20.22
N ASP A 276 0.72 26.25 -19.14
CA ASP A 276 1.65 26.81 -18.14
C ASP A 276 2.17 25.72 -17.18
N MET A 277 1.50 24.57 -17.12
CA MET A 277 1.84 23.47 -16.23
C MET A 277 2.75 22.42 -16.87
N SER A 278 3.58 21.78 -16.04
CA SER A 278 4.28 20.54 -16.41
C SER A 278 3.49 19.32 -15.96
N LEU A 279 2.95 18.55 -16.91
CA LEU A 279 2.22 17.32 -16.63
C LEU A 279 3.06 16.31 -15.82
N LEU A 280 4.37 16.23 -16.05
CA LEU A 280 5.25 15.33 -15.29
C LEU A 280 5.31 15.71 -13.81
N ARG A 281 5.28 17.02 -13.52
CA ARG A 281 5.39 17.55 -12.15
C ARG A 281 4.03 17.67 -11.45
N SER A 282 2.93 17.37 -12.16
CA SER A 282 1.56 17.38 -11.65
C SER A 282 1.08 16.03 -11.09
N ASN A 283 1.95 15.01 -11.08
CA ASN A 283 1.63 13.70 -10.51
C ASN A 283 1.48 13.78 -8.98
N PRO A 284 0.30 13.41 -8.41
CA PRO A 284 0.04 13.49 -6.98
C PRO A 284 0.95 12.61 -6.12
N ALA A 285 1.56 11.55 -6.67
CA ALA A 285 2.51 10.69 -5.96
C ALA A 285 3.68 11.47 -5.33
N HIS A 286 4.05 12.62 -5.92
CA HIS A 286 5.08 13.49 -5.38
C HIS A 286 4.71 14.13 -4.03
N LEU A 287 3.42 14.25 -3.70
CA LEU A 287 2.97 14.75 -2.39
C LEU A 287 3.11 13.72 -1.26
N GLN A 288 3.44 12.47 -1.56
CA GLN A 288 3.50 11.40 -0.57
C GLN A 288 4.37 11.73 0.66
N PRO A 289 5.60 12.29 0.53
CA PRO A 289 6.40 12.67 1.69
C PRO A 289 5.74 13.77 2.54
N LEU A 290 5.07 14.73 1.90
CA LEU A 290 4.40 15.83 2.59
C LEU A 290 3.16 15.33 3.35
N ILE A 291 2.33 14.48 2.72
CA ILE A 291 1.16 13.85 3.34
C ILE A 291 1.56 13.04 4.57
N ALA A 292 2.63 12.25 4.45
CA ALA A 292 3.17 11.45 5.55
C ALA A 292 3.70 12.32 6.70
N ARG A 293 4.32 13.46 6.39
CA ARG A 293 4.89 14.40 7.37
C ARG A 293 3.82 15.09 8.22
N PHE A 294 2.65 15.37 7.66
CA PHE A 294 1.59 16.15 8.31
C PHE A 294 0.29 15.34 8.50
N PRO A 295 0.28 14.30 9.37
CA PRO A 295 -0.85 13.37 9.50
C PRO A 295 -2.13 13.98 10.11
N SER A 296 -2.07 15.23 10.58
CA SER A 296 -3.22 16.00 11.08
C SER A 296 -3.79 16.98 10.07
N VAL A 297 -3.08 17.24 8.95
CA VAL A 297 -3.57 18.10 7.86
C VAL A 297 -4.34 17.22 6.89
N ILE A 298 -5.57 17.62 6.57
CA ILE A 298 -6.39 16.95 5.57
C ILE A 298 -5.98 17.44 4.17
N PHE A 299 -5.42 16.56 3.34
CA PHE A 299 -5.02 16.83 1.97
C PHE A 299 -6.12 16.41 0.99
N ILE A 300 -6.53 17.33 0.10
CA ILE A 300 -7.49 17.05 -0.97
C ILE A 300 -6.75 17.10 -2.31
N LEU A 301 -6.71 15.96 -3.00
CA LEU A 301 -6.16 15.83 -4.34
C LEU A 301 -7.25 16.17 -5.34
N LEU A 302 -7.16 17.34 -5.98
CA LEU A 302 -8.22 17.83 -6.85
C LEU A 302 -8.16 17.27 -8.27
N HIS A 303 -9.28 17.37 -8.97
CA HIS A 303 -9.35 17.28 -10.44
C HIS A 303 -9.15 15.85 -10.98
N SER A 304 -9.60 14.87 -10.21
CA SER A 304 -9.35 13.44 -10.44
C SER A 304 -7.86 13.08 -10.53
N SER A 305 -6.95 14.04 -10.31
CA SER A 305 -5.54 13.98 -10.69
C SER A 305 -5.29 13.50 -12.13
N TYR A 306 -6.21 13.70 -13.07
CA TYR A 306 -6.13 13.10 -14.40
C TYR A 306 -4.83 13.49 -15.13
N PRO A 307 -4.04 12.55 -15.70
CA PRO A 307 -4.32 11.13 -15.91
C PRO A 307 -3.82 10.19 -14.79
N PHE A 308 -3.35 10.73 -13.67
CA PHE A 308 -2.78 10.02 -12.52
C PHE A 308 -3.82 9.61 -11.46
N THR A 309 -5.05 9.30 -11.90
CA THR A 309 -6.18 9.00 -11.02
C THR A 309 -5.90 7.81 -10.09
N ARG A 310 -5.14 6.82 -10.58
CA ARG A 310 -4.80 5.61 -9.80
C ARG A 310 -3.81 5.92 -8.69
N GLU A 311 -2.81 6.76 -8.95
CA GLU A 311 -1.83 7.24 -7.97
C GLU A 311 -2.53 8.05 -6.87
N ALA A 312 -3.46 8.93 -7.25
CA ALA A 312 -4.28 9.68 -6.31
C ALA A 312 -5.16 8.75 -5.46
N GLY A 313 -5.78 7.75 -6.10
CA GLY A 313 -6.59 6.76 -5.42
C GLY A 313 -5.78 5.90 -4.43
N PHE A 314 -4.54 5.54 -4.77
CA PHE A 314 -3.62 4.89 -3.84
C PHE A 314 -3.34 5.77 -2.61
N LEU A 315 -3.01 7.05 -2.81
CA LEU A 315 -2.74 7.97 -1.70
C LEU A 315 -3.96 8.15 -0.80
N ALA A 316 -5.14 8.37 -1.37
CA ALA A 316 -6.39 8.48 -0.63
C ALA A 316 -6.73 7.18 0.12
N THR A 317 -6.35 6.02 -0.41
CA THR A 317 -6.55 4.72 0.25
C THR A 317 -5.62 4.52 1.44
N VAL A 318 -4.32 4.76 1.25
CA VAL A 318 -3.27 4.42 2.21
C VAL A 318 -3.13 5.45 3.33
N TYR A 319 -3.32 6.74 3.03
CA TYR A 319 -3.16 7.80 4.01
C TYR A 319 -4.50 8.22 4.60
N LYS A 320 -4.64 8.13 5.93
CA LYS A 320 -5.88 8.52 6.65
C LYS A 320 -6.32 9.96 6.38
N ASN A 321 -5.37 10.83 6.04
CA ASN A 321 -5.53 12.26 5.89
C ASN A 321 -5.45 12.71 4.42
N ALA A 322 -5.53 11.80 3.44
CA ALA A 322 -5.65 12.14 2.02
C ALA A 322 -7.02 11.75 1.47
N TYR A 323 -7.58 12.59 0.61
CA TYR A 323 -8.89 12.47 -0.03
C TYR A 323 -8.78 12.81 -1.50
N LEU A 324 -9.63 12.22 -2.33
CA LEU A 324 -9.63 12.40 -3.77
C LEU A 324 -10.92 13.09 -4.21
N ASP A 325 -10.79 14.23 -4.86
CA ASP A 325 -11.87 14.85 -5.61
C ASP A 325 -11.88 14.34 -7.05
N VAL A 326 -13.07 14.09 -7.60
CA VAL A 326 -13.27 13.53 -8.94
C VAL A 326 -13.75 14.57 -9.98
N GLY A 327 -13.52 15.85 -9.71
CA GLY A 327 -13.91 16.97 -10.56
C GLY A 327 -12.97 17.26 -11.75
N GLU A 328 -13.12 18.46 -12.34
CA GLU A 328 -12.45 19.04 -13.54
C GLU A 328 -12.61 18.26 -14.86
N ILE A 329 -12.54 16.93 -14.83
CA ILE A 329 -12.72 16.10 -16.05
C ILE A 329 -14.13 16.23 -16.67
N PHE A 330 -15.04 16.85 -15.93
CA PHE A 330 -16.38 17.22 -16.36
C PHE A 330 -16.43 18.74 -16.59
N PRO A 331 -16.66 19.23 -17.82
CA PRO A 331 -16.95 18.50 -19.06
C PRO A 331 -15.71 18.25 -19.96
N MET A 332 -14.48 18.42 -19.44
CA MET A 332 -13.24 18.50 -20.21
C MET A 332 -12.85 17.21 -20.97
N VAL A 333 -13.28 16.03 -20.51
CA VAL A 333 -12.92 14.73 -21.09
C VAL A 333 -14.13 14.04 -21.73
N SER A 334 -13.90 13.15 -22.69
CA SER A 334 -14.96 12.33 -23.30
C SER A 334 -15.73 11.50 -22.25
N ILE A 335 -16.96 11.11 -22.57
CA ILE A 335 -17.80 10.31 -21.66
C ILE A 335 -17.10 9.02 -21.20
N GLU A 336 -16.38 8.31 -22.08
CA GLU A 336 -15.66 7.10 -21.71
C GLU A 336 -14.44 7.40 -20.84
N GLY A 337 -13.76 8.54 -21.07
CA GLY A 337 -12.68 8.99 -20.18
C GLY A 337 -13.20 9.38 -18.80
N GLN A 338 -14.37 10.02 -18.71
CA GLN A 338 -15.04 10.30 -17.44
C GLN A 338 -15.43 9.02 -16.69
N VAL A 339 -16.07 8.06 -17.36
CA VAL A 339 -16.41 6.75 -16.78
C VAL A 339 -15.15 6.03 -16.31
N SER A 340 -14.09 6.04 -17.13
CA SER A 340 -12.81 5.42 -16.80
C SER A 340 -12.17 6.05 -15.57
N ALA A 341 -12.13 7.38 -15.48
CA ALA A 341 -11.57 8.08 -14.32
C ALA A 341 -12.36 7.78 -13.03
N ILE A 342 -13.70 7.79 -13.08
CA ILE A 342 -14.52 7.41 -11.92
C ILE A 342 -14.26 5.95 -11.53
N LYS A 343 -14.25 5.01 -12.47
CA LYS A 343 -13.92 3.60 -12.17
C LYS A 343 -12.52 3.45 -11.58
N GLN A 344 -11.51 4.11 -12.14
CA GLN A 344 -10.13 4.12 -11.62
C GLN A 344 -10.04 4.71 -10.21
N SER A 345 -10.76 5.80 -9.93
CA SER A 345 -10.81 6.39 -8.58
C SER A 345 -11.38 5.40 -7.57
N MET A 346 -12.40 4.63 -7.96
CA MET A 346 -13.09 3.65 -7.14
C MET A 346 -12.38 2.29 -7.05
N GLU A 347 -11.31 2.04 -7.82
CA GLU A 347 -10.56 0.76 -7.75
C GLU A 347 -9.99 0.49 -6.35
N LEU A 348 -9.51 1.55 -5.68
CA LEU A 348 -8.91 1.48 -4.34
C LEU A 348 -9.59 2.42 -3.35
N THR A 349 -10.02 3.61 -3.80
CA THR A 349 -10.46 4.68 -2.89
C THR A 349 -11.81 4.34 -2.26
N PRO A 350 -11.93 4.34 -0.93
CA PRO A 350 -13.22 4.19 -0.27
C PRO A 350 -14.18 5.33 -0.65
N PHE A 351 -15.47 5.05 -0.85
CA PHE A 351 -16.48 6.08 -1.13
C PHE A 351 -16.49 7.20 -0.10
N SER A 352 -16.21 6.89 1.18
CA SER A 352 -16.09 7.86 2.27
C SER A 352 -14.94 8.88 2.11
N LYS A 353 -14.12 8.74 1.06
CA LYS A 353 -12.98 9.61 0.74
C LYS A 353 -13.03 10.22 -0.66
N LEU A 354 -14.09 9.96 -1.41
CA LEU A 354 -14.34 10.57 -2.72
C LEU A 354 -15.18 11.84 -2.55
N LEU A 355 -14.72 12.93 -3.15
CA LEU A 355 -15.37 14.23 -3.13
C LEU A 355 -15.74 14.65 -4.54
N TRP A 356 -16.65 15.62 -4.64
CA TRP A 356 -17.08 16.19 -5.90
C TRP A 356 -16.85 17.70 -5.94
N SER A 357 -16.29 18.14 -7.06
CA SER A 357 -16.12 19.53 -7.45
C SER A 357 -16.49 19.72 -8.92
N THR A 358 -17.04 20.88 -9.25
CA THR A 358 -17.20 21.24 -10.67
C THR A 358 -15.93 21.81 -11.29
N ASP A 359 -15.03 22.35 -10.45
CA ASP A 359 -13.98 23.29 -10.88
C ASP A 359 -14.51 24.42 -11.77
N GLY A 360 -15.79 24.77 -11.58
CA GLY A 360 -16.48 25.75 -12.40
C GLY A 360 -15.86 27.13 -12.25
N HIS A 361 -15.44 27.73 -13.35
CA HIS A 361 -14.85 29.06 -13.35
C HIS A 361 -15.39 29.89 -14.50
N HIS A 362 -15.43 31.21 -14.31
CA HIS A 362 -15.88 32.24 -15.25
C HIS A 362 -17.35 32.20 -15.68
N PHE A 363 -17.83 31.05 -16.15
CA PHE A 363 -19.13 30.88 -16.78
C PHE A 363 -20.04 29.95 -15.98
N PRO A 364 -21.31 30.31 -15.74
CA PRO A 364 -22.25 29.45 -15.02
C PRO A 364 -22.47 28.11 -15.76
N GLU A 365 -22.34 28.08 -17.08
CA GLU A 365 -22.49 26.89 -17.89
C GLU A 365 -21.51 25.76 -17.53
N THR A 366 -20.31 26.09 -17.05
CA THR A 366 -19.32 25.08 -16.60
C THR A 366 -19.90 24.25 -15.46
N TYR A 367 -20.53 24.89 -14.46
CA TYR A 367 -21.17 24.23 -13.33
C TYR A 367 -22.30 23.31 -13.77
N TRP A 368 -23.15 23.79 -14.68
CA TRP A 368 -24.29 23.03 -15.18
C TRP A 368 -23.85 21.80 -15.97
N LEU A 369 -22.89 21.98 -16.89
CA LEU A 369 -22.33 20.88 -17.68
C LEU A 369 -21.64 19.86 -16.77
N ALA A 370 -20.83 20.31 -15.82
CA ALA A 370 -20.12 19.44 -14.89
C ALA A 370 -21.08 18.58 -14.08
N ASN A 371 -22.04 19.20 -13.37
CA ASN A 371 -23.03 18.48 -12.55
C ASN A 371 -23.89 17.53 -13.38
N LYS A 372 -24.37 17.96 -14.55
CA LYS A 372 -25.17 17.11 -15.44
C LYS A 372 -24.40 15.91 -15.94
N GLN A 373 -23.15 16.11 -16.36
CA GLN A 373 -22.32 15.02 -16.86
C GLN A 373 -21.89 14.07 -15.74
N PHE A 374 -21.58 14.60 -14.56
CA PHE A 374 -21.21 13.81 -13.38
C PHE A 374 -22.36 12.93 -12.90
N ARG A 375 -23.56 13.48 -12.68
CA ARG A 375 -24.74 12.69 -12.30
C ARG A 375 -25.02 11.58 -13.32
N HIS A 376 -24.91 11.87 -14.62
CA HIS A 376 -25.04 10.85 -15.65
C HIS A 376 -23.99 9.73 -15.55
N VAL A 377 -22.72 10.08 -15.36
CA VAL A 377 -21.62 9.10 -15.25
C VAL A 377 -21.72 8.31 -13.94
N LEU A 378 -22.07 8.96 -12.83
CA LEU A 378 -22.28 8.35 -11.53
C LEU A 378 -23.39 7.29 -11.63
N PHE A 379 -24.53 7.61 -12.26
CA PHE A 379 -25.59 6.64 -12.49
C PHE A 379 -25.11 5.46 -13.34
N ARG A 380 -24.36 5.71 -14.42
CA ARG A 380 -23.83 4.63 -15.27
C ARG A 380 -22.90 3.71 -14.49
N VAL A 381 -21.97 4.26 -13.70
CA VAL A 381 -21.01 3.48 -12.91
C VAL A 381 -21.72 2.67 -11.82
N PHE A 382 -22.60 3.29 -11.02
CA PHE A 382 -23.31 2.57 -9.97
C PHE A 382 -24.33 1.56 -10.52
N LYS A 383 -24.95 1.85 -11.68
CA LYS A 383 -25.77 0.87 -12.39
C LYS A 383 -24.94 -0.35 -12.80
N ASP A 384 -23.73 -0.16 -13.35
CA ASP A 384 -22.85 -1.28 -13.70
C ASP A 384 -22.52 -2.11 -12.43
N LEU A 385 -22.19 -1.45 -11.32
CA LEU A 385 -21.90 -2.13 -10.04
C LEU A 385 -23.11 -2.91 -9.50
N LEU A 386 -24.34 -2.39 -9.64
CA LEU A 386 -25.57 -3.09 -9.27
C LEU A 386 -25.85 -4.27 -10.20
N MET A 387 -25.65 -4.10 -11.50
CA MET A 387 -25.85 -5.17 -12.50
C MET A 387 -24.84 -6.32 -12.33
N GLU A 388 -23.63 -6.01 -11.90
CA GLU A 388 -22.56 -6.97 -11.62
C GLU A 388 -22.62 -7.54 -10.19
N ASP A 389 -23.64 -7.19 -9.39
CA ASP A 389 -23.84 -7.65 -8.02
C ASP A 389 -22.66 -7.31 -7.07
N VAL A 390 -22.00 -6.17 -7.31
CA VAL A 390 -20.85 -5.68 -6.52
C VAL A 390 -21.30 -4.85 -5.30
N ILE A 391 -22.43 -4.16 -5.43
CA ILE A 391 -22.98 -3.26 -4.40
C ILE A 391 -24.49 -3.45 -4.30
N ASP A 392 -25.03 -3.40 -3.09
CA ASP A 392 -26.47 -3.38 -2.87
C ASP A 392 -27.03 -1.98 -3.14
N VAL A 393 -28.33 -1.87 -3.37
CA VAL A 393 -29.01 -0.62 -3.74
C VAL A 393 -28.88 0.42 -2.62
N ASP A 394 -29.08 0.00 -1.37
CA ASP A 394 -28.97 0.87 -0.20
C ASP A 394 -27.53 1.38 -0.02
N ASP A 395 -26.53 0.49 -0.19
CA ASP A 395 -25.10 0.85 -0.15
C ASP A 395 -24.74 1.83 -1.29
N ALA A 396 -25.31 1.64 -2.49
CA ALA A 396 -25.10 2.52 -3.63
C ALA A 396 -25.72 3.91 -3.39
N ILE A 397 -26.94 3.95 -2.86
CA ILE A 397 -27.62 5.20 -2.48
C ILE A 397 -26.79 5.93 -1.43
N GLN A 398 -26.33 5.25 -0.38
CA GLN A 398 -25.53 5.88 0.67
C GLN A 398 -24.19 6.38 0.11
N ALA A 399 -23.51 5.60 -0.72
CA ALA A 399 -22.26 6.01 -1.36
C ALA A 399 -22.44 7.26 -2.24
N VAL A 400 -23.53 7.32 -3.00
CA VAL A 400 -23.91 8.50 -3.80
C VAL A 400 -24.14 9.72 -2.90
N LYS A 401 -24.92 9.59 -1.83
CA LYS A 401 -25.19 10.67 -0.88
C LYS A 401 -23.90 11.18 -0.23
N ASP A 402 -22.97 10.28 0.11
CA ASP A 402 -21.67 10.61 0.67
C ASP A 402 -20.79 11.38 -0.33
N ILE A 403 -20.71 10.91 -1.58
CA ILE A 403 -19.91 11.54 -2.64
C ILE A 403 -20.47 12.93 -2.99
N LEU A 404 -21.79 13.06 -3.11
CA LEU A 404 -22.44 14.33 -3.46
C LEU A 404 -22.38 15.35 -2.32
N PHE A 405 -22.47 14.89 -1.05
CA PHE A 405 -22.73 15.79 0.08
C PHE A 405 -22.00 15.40 1.36
N GLY A 406 -22.21 14.17 1.84
CA GLY A 406 -21.86 13.76 3.20
C GLY A 406 -20.36 13.89 3.52
N ASN A 407 -19.51 13.55 2.56
CA ASN A 407 -18.06 13.63 2.74
C ASN A 407 -17.58 15.07 2.85
N SER A 408 -18.00 15.95 1.93
CA SER A 408 -17.64 17.37 1.95
C SER A 408 -18.18 18.06 3.21
N ASN A 409 -19.44 17.81 3.59
CA ASN A 409 -20.03 18.35 4.81
C ASN A 409 -19.20 18.02 6.06
N ARG A 410 -18.75 16.76 6.17
CA ARG A 410 -17.92 16.26 7.28
C ARG A 410 -16.50 16.81 7.25
N ILE A 411 -15.82 16.75 6.11
CA ILE A 411 -14.39 17.07 5.98
C ILE A 411 -14.13 18.56 6.15
N TYR A 412 -15.00 19.41 5.60
CA TYR A 412 -14.89 20.87 5.73
C TYR A 412 -15.59 21.41 6.98
N ASN A 413 -16.13 20.52 7.84
CA ASN A 413 -16.84 20.89 9.07
C ASN A 413 -17.93 21.95 8.80
N LEU A 414 -18.75 21.73 7.76
CA LEU A 414 -19.77 22.71 7.33
C LEU A 414 -21.00 22.70 8.26
N ASN A 415 -21.23 21.60 8.98
CA ASN A 415 -22.34 21.43 9.93
C ASN A 415 -23.72 21.68 9.31
N ILE A 416 -23.90 21.28 8.06
CA ILE A 416 -25.17 21.41 7.35
C ILE A 416 -26.05 20.20 7.69
N VAL A 417 -27.30 20.44 8.03
CA VAL A 417 -28.35 19.43 8.26
C VAL A 417 -29.42 19.64 7.20
N LEU A 418 -29.76 18.59 6.44
CA LEU A 418 -30.82 18.65 5.43
C LEU A 418 -32.19 18.45 6.09
N GLU A 419 -33.21 19.14 5.61
CA GLU A 419 -34.55 19.18 6.24
C GLU A 419 -35.26 17.81 6.25
N GLU A 420 -34.90 16.88 5.36
CA GLU A 420 -35.51 15.53 5.26
C GLU A 420 -35.16 14.58 6.43
N GLU A 421 -34.11 14.87 7.22
CA GLU A 421 -33.78 14.05 8.42
C GLU A 421 -34.65 14.39 9.65
N GLN A 422 -35.59 15.34 9.54
CA GLN A 422 -36.48 15.70 10.64
C GLN A 422 -37.73 14.82 10.78
N ASP A 423 -38.08 13.97 9.79
CA ASP A 423 -39.35 13.24 9.77
C ASP A 423 -39.30 11.76 10.20
N GLU A 424 -38.11 11.21 10.51
CA GLU A 424 -37.97 9.89 11.18
C GLU A 424 -37.97 9.98 12.72
N GLY A 425 -38.33 11.13 13.29
CA GLY A 425 -38.31 11.39 14.72
C GLY A 425 -39.66 11.69 15.35
N LYS A 426 -40.58 10.72 15.44
CA LYS A 426 -41.70 10.80 16.41
C LYS A 426 -41.18 10.56 17.85
N GLN A 427 -40.63 11.65 18.38
CA GLN A 427 -40.69 12.18 19.74
C GLN A 427 -40.87 11.21 20.91
N ASN A 428 -39.78 11.04 21.66
CA ASN A 428 -39.80 10.74 23.09
C ASN A 428 -39.45 12.05 23.84
N PRO A 429 -40.33 12.64 24.65
CA PRO A 429 -40.09 13.93 25.28
C PRO A 429 -39.25 13.82 26.56
N LEU A 430 -38.18 14.60 26.62
CA LEU A 430 -37.40 14.87 27.83
C LEU A 430 -38.20 15.77 28.79
N ALA A 431 -38.22 15.44 30.10
CA ALA A 431 -38.30 16.44 31.17
C ALA A 431 -38.10 15.88 32.61
N ILE A 432 -37.06 16.43 33.28
CA ILE A 432 -36.99 16.86 34.70
C ILE A 432 -36.48 15.88 35.79
N MET A 433 -35.20 16.10 36.19
CA MET A 433 -34.54 16.24 37.54
C MET A 433 -34.96 15.37 38.77
N PRO A 434 -34.22 15.32 39.91
CA PRO A 434 -32.80 15.51 40.27
C PRO A 434 -32.21 14.34 41.12
N ALA A 435 -30.96 14.50 41.60
CA ALA A 435 -30.15 13.53 42.38
C ALA A 435 -30.79 12.95 43.66
N ILE A 436 -30.62 11.63 43.89
CA ILE A 436 -30.62 10.98 45.22
C ILE A 436 -29.57 9.85 45.26
N SER A 437 -28.79 9.86 46.33
CA SER A 437 -27.68 8.97 46.73
C SER A 437 -28.09 7.56 47.20
N SER A 438 -27.26 6.54 46.93
CA SER A 438 -26.85 5.50 47.90
C SER A 438 -25.80 4.53 47.32
N PRO A 439 -25.01 3.80 48.15
CA PRO A 439 -23.58 3.59 47.95
C PRO A 439 -23.14 2.14 47.63
N SER A 440 -21.94 2.04 47.03
CA SER A 440 -20.92 0.95 47.12
C SER A 440 -21.38 -0.49 46.81
N THR A 441 -20.75 -1.27 45.93
CA THR A 441 -19.35 -1.68 45.88
C THR A 441 -19.14 -2.52 44.61
N ALA A 442 -18.10 -2.26 43.81
CA ALA A 442 -17.25 -3.29 43.16
C ALA A 442 -16.34 -2.66 42.08
N SER A 443 -15.03 -2.90 42.26
CA SER A 443 -13.94 -2.93 41.28
C SER A 443 -14.04 -2.09 40.00
N LYS A 444 -13.11 -1.14 39.88
CA LYS A 444 -12.70 -0.45 38.65
C LYS A 444 -12.60 -1.43 37.46
N GLN A 445 -13.56 -1.38 36.54
CA GLN A 445 -13.33 -1.80 35.16
C GLN A 445 -12.87 -0.58 34.37
N ILE A 446 -11.60 -0.60 34.00
CA ILE A 446 -11.06 0.24 32.93
C ILE A 446 -11.78 -0.23 31.66
N VAL A 447 -12.64 0.61 31.09
CA VAL A 447 -13.18 0.38 29.75
C VAL A 447 -12.05 0.73 28.77
N PRO A 448 -11.49 -0.22 28.00
CA PRO A 448 -10.51 0.12 26.99
C PRO A 448 -11.23 0.81 25.83
N THR A 449 -10.77 1.99 25.46
CA THR A 449 -11.09 2.61 24.17
C THR A 449 -10.49 1.74 23.06
N THR A 450 -11.26 0.78 22.54
CA THR A 450 -10.75 -0.17 21.54
C THR A 450 -10.70 0.47 20.16
N ARG A 451 -9.48 0.63 19.61
CA ARG A 451 -9.30 0.62 18.15
C ARG A 451 -9.93 -0.68 17.61
N PRO A 452 -10.59 -0.66 16.44
CA PRO A 452 -11.15 -1.87 15.87
C PRO A 452 -10.04 -2.91 15.61
N VAL A 453 -10.25 -4.14 16.10
CA VAL A 453 -9.28 -5.25 16.01
C VAL A 453 -9.04 -5.70 14.56
N TYR A 454 -10.10 -5.67 13.75
CA TYR A 454 -10.05 -5.98 12.32
C TYR A 454 -10.54 -4.79 11.50
N ASN A 455 -10.19 -4.79 10.20
CA ASN A 455 -10.86 -3.98 9.19
C ASN A 455 -11.88 -4.86 8.45
N PRO A 456 -13.18 -4.85 8.80
CA PRO A 456 -14.17 -5.73 8.19
C PRO A 456 -14.33 -5.54 6.68
N ARG A 457 -13.88 -4.39 6.12
CA ARG A 457 -13.93 -4.14 4.68
C ARG A 457 -13.14 -5.19 3.90
N ALA A 458 -11.99 -5.65 4.39
CA ALA A 458 -11.19 -6.66 3.68
C ALA A 458 -11.95 -8.00 3.52
N LEU A 459 -12.64 -8.44 4.58
CA LEU A 459 -13.51 -9.63 4.52
C LEU A 459 -14.72 -9.40 3.61
N ASN A 460 -15.37 -8.24 3.72
CA ASN A 460 -16.53 -7.92 2.90
C ASN A 460 -16.17 -7.83 1.40
N SER A 461 -15.06 -7.19 1.06
CA SER A 461 -14.53 -7.13 -0.31
C SER A 461 -14.19 -8.52 -0.83
N PHE A 462 -13.55 -9.37 -0.01
CA PHE A 462 -13.29 -10.75 -0.38
C PHE A 462 -14.59 -11.51 -0.70
N LEU A 463 -15.59 -11.43 0.18
CA LEU A 463 -16.88 -12.11 0.04
C LEU A 463 -17.72 -11.63 -1.16
N LYS A 464 -17.46 -10.42 -1.67
CA LYS A 464 -18.11 -9.86 -2.87
C LYS A 464 -17.49 -10.35 -4.19
N THR A 465 -16.28 -10.93 -4.16
CA THR A 465 -15.71 -11.57 -5.35
C THR A 465 -16.48 -12.84 -5.70
N GLY A 466 -16.48 -13.29 -6.96
CA GLY A 466 -17.11 -14.57 -7.34
C GLY A 466 -16.59 -15.77 -6.54
N TYR A 467 -15.33 -15.71 -6.08
CA TYR A 467 -14.76 -16.69 -5.16
C TYR A 467 -15.29 -16.53 -3.73
N GLY A 468 -15.43 -15.29 -3.26
CA GLY A 468 -16.03 -14.98 -1.98
C GLY A 468 -17.47 -15.45 -1.85
N GLN A 469 -18.27 -15.25 -2.89
CA GLN A 469 -19.67 -15.68 -2.94
C GLN A 469 -19.82 -17.20 -2.91
N SER A 470 -18.85 -17.93 -3.47
CA SER A 470 -18.78 -19.39 -3.42
C SER A 470 -18.04 -19.92 -2.18
N THR A 471 -17.51 -19.05 -1.33
CA THR A 471 -16.84 -19.43 -0.09
C THR A 471 -17.86 -19.81 0.98
N ASN A 472 -17.75 -21.03 1.49
CA ASN A 472 -18.48 -21.62 2.60
C ASN A 472 -17.64 -21.65 3.90
N TYR A 473 -16.31 -21.71 3.79
CA TYR A 473 -15.41 -21.85 4.93
C TYR A 473 -14.16 -20.97 4.81
N PHE A 474 -13.71 -20.41 5.94
CA PHE A 474 -12.40 -19.79 6.07
C PHE A 474 -11.47 -20.70 6.86
N LEU A 475 -10.32 -21.04 6.27
CA LEU A 475 -9.22 -21.71 6.93
C LEU A 475 -8.35 -20.63 7.57
N VAL A 476 -8.49 -20.43 8.89
CA VAL A 476 -7.60 -19.56 9.65
C VAL A 476 -6.32 -20.33 9.94
N GLN A 477 -5.23 -19.96 9.30
CA GLN A 477 -3.97 -20.71 9.27
C GLN A 477 -2.86 -19.98 10.05
N TRP A 478 -2.01 -20.73 10.75
CA TRP A 478 -0.82 -20.20 11.42
C TRP A 478 0.30 -21.23 11.41
N ILE A 479 1.55 -20.76 11.59
CA ILE A 479 2.72 -21.62 11.58
C ILE A 479 3.29 -21.77 13.00
N ASP A 480 3.50 -23.02 13.43
CA ASP A 480 4.12 -23.35 14.71
C ASP A 480 5.65 -23.38 14.65
N TYR A 481 6.32 -23.69 15.77
CA TYR A 481 7.78 -23.76 15.83
C TYR A 481 8.39 -24.83 14.92
N MET A 482 7.65 -25.89 14.60
CA MET A 482 8.12 -26.98 13.74
C MET A 482 7.97 -26.65 12.25
N GLY A 483 7.50 -25.43 11.91
CA GLY A 483 7.22 -25.02 10.54
C GLY A 483 5.93 -25.62 10.00
N THR A 484 5.09 -26.22 10.86
CA THR A 484 3.85 -26.86 10.46
C THR A 484 2.74 -25.84 10.33
N MET A 485 2.05 -25.85 9.19
CA MET A 485 0.84 -25.06 9.00
C MET A 485 -0.33 -25.71 9.73
N ARG A 486 -0.75 -25.10 10.83
CA ARG A 486 -1.95 -25.46 11.57
C ARG A 486 -3.11 -24.60 11.08
N SER A 487 -4.33 -25.09 11.26
CA SER A 487 -5.51 -24.34 10.87
C SER A 487 -6.71 -24.59 11.76
N ARG A 488 -7.64 -23.62 11.78
CA ARG A 488 -9.00 -23.80 12.25
C ARG A 488 -9.96 -23.36 11.15
N SER A 489 -10.79 -24.29 10.70
CA SER A 489 -11.82 -24.03 9.71
C SER A 489 -13.04 -23.39 10.37
N MET A 490 -13.55 -22.31 9.79
CA MET A 490 -14.72 -21.59 10.27
C MET A 490 -15.75 -21.45 9.16
N PRO A 491 -17.03 -21.79 9.39
CA PRO A 491 -18.09 -21.40 8.45
C PRO A 491 -18.11 -19.88 8.25
N VAL A 492 -18.45 -19.41 7.05
CA VAL A 492 -18.46 -17.97 6.72
C VAL A 492 -19.22 -17.13 7.74
N ALA A 493 -20.39 -17.59 8.20
CA ALA A 493 -21.17 -16.86 9.21
C ALA A 493 -20.40 -16.67 10.53
N SER A 494 -19.65 -17.68 10.97
CA SER A 494 -18.85 -17.60 12.20
C SER A 494 -17.60 -16.73 12.02
N PHE A 495 -16.94 -16.81 10.87
CA PHE A 495 -15.78 -15.96 10.56
C PHE A 495 -16.19 -14.48 10.41
N ARG A 496 -17.32 -14.21 9.74
CA ARG A 496 -17.93 -12.87 9.67
C ARG A 496 -18.20 -12.32 11.06
N ARG A 497 -18.88 -13.09 11.91
CA ARG A 497 -19.15 -12.68 13.29
C ARG A 497 -17.86 -12.34 14.03
N LEU A 498 -16.85 -13.21 13.95
CA LEU A 498 -15.55 -12.99 14.58
C LEU A 498 -14.91 -11.66 14.17
N VAL A 499 -14.91 -11.36 12.87
CA VAL A 499 -14.32 -10.13 12.31
C VAL A 499 -15.13 -8.89 12.69
N HIS A 500 -16.46 -8.94 12.58
CA HIS A 500 -17.33 -7.80 12.87
C HIS A 500 -17.41 -7.46 14.36
N GLU A 501 -17.42 -8.48 15.23
CA GLU A 501 -17.44 -8.30 16.69
C GLU A 501 -16.05 -8.03 17.27
N GLY A 502 -14.98 -8.05 16.46
CA GLY A 502 -13.62 -7.82 16.92
C GLY A 502 -13.07 -8.93 17.82
N GLN A 503 -13.60 -10.15 17.71
CA GLN A 503 -13.22 -11.29 18.54
C GLN A 503 -11.99 -12.02 18.01
N ARG A 504 -11.26 -12.73 18.87
CA ARG A 504 -10.14 -13.58 18.46
C ARG A 504 -10.41 -15.04 18.78
N LEU A 505 -9.75 -15.94 18.05
CA LEU A 505 -9.90 -17.38 18.27
C LEU A 505 -9.04 -17.84 19.45
N GLY A 506 -9.67 -18.29 20.54
CA GLY A 506 -8.96 -18.90 21.65
C GLY A 506 -8.39 -20.27 21.26
N ILE A 507 -7.09 -20.48 21.51
CA ILE A 507 -6.40 -21.76 21.34
C ILE A 507 -5.52 -22.05 22.57
N THR A 508 -5.13 -23.32 22.72
CA THR A 508 -4.20 -23.75 23.77
C THR A 508 -2.75 -23.51 23.35
N TRP A 509 -1.86 -23.34 24.34
CA TRP A 509 -0.41 -23.28 24.13
C TRP A 509 0.16 -24.55 23.47
N GLY A 510 -0.55 -25.68 23.52
CA GLY A 510 -0.17 -26.91 22.81
C GLY A 510 0.07 -26.70 21.31
N ASN A 511 -0.63 -25.75 20.67
CA ASN A 511 -0.46 -25.44 19.24
C ASN A 511 0.92 -24.85 18.88
N LEU A 512 1.68 -24.39 19.87
CA LEU A 512 3.07 -23.95 19.70
C LEU A 512 4.06 -25.02 20.14
N HIS A 513 3.71 -25.85 21.13
CA HIS A 513 4.68 -26.66 21.88
C HIS A 513 4.57 -28.17 21.63
N THR A 514 3.61 -28.65 20.85
CA THR A 514 3.55 -30.06 20.42
C THR A 514 4.31 -30.28 19.12
N LEU A 515 4.74 -31.52 18.87
CA LEU A 515 5.26 -31.91 17.56
C LEU A 515 4.16 -31.93 16.49
N GLN A 516 4.55 -32.25 15.25
CA GLN A 516 3.70 -32.22 14.05
C GLN A 516 2.56 -33.24 14.08
N ASP A 517 2.64 -34.24 14.95
CA ASP A 517 1.61 -35.25 15.18
C ASP A 517 1.09 -35.26 16.63
N ASP A 518 1.08 -34.07 17.24
CA ASP A 518 0.54 -33.79 18.57
C ASP A 518 1.27 -34.49 19.73
N THR A 519 2.44 -35.06 19.47
CA THR A 519 3.31 -35.58 20.54
C THR A 519 3.65 -34.45 21.50
N ILE A 520 3.38 -34.69 22.79
CA ILE A 520 3.61 -33.73 23.86
C ILE A 520 5.12 -33.62 24.10
N THR A 521 5.63 -32.40 24.11
CA THR A 521 7.02 -32.11 24.47
C THR A 521 7.08 -31.54 25.90
N PRO A 522 8.27 -31.51 26.54
CA PRO A 522 8.43 -30.87 27.84
C PRO A 522 8.12 -29.36 27.85
N ALA A 523 8.08 -28.69 26.69
CA ALA A 523 7.70 -27.28 26.57
C ALA A 523 6.18 -27.06 26.69
N VAL A 524 5.36 -28.11 26.53
CA VAL A 524 3.90 -27.99 26.58
C VAL A 524 3.43 -27.61 27.98
N ASN A 525 2.60 -26.57 28.05
CA ASN A 525 1.79 -26.26 29.21
C ASN A 525 0.31 -26.48 28.87
N ALA A 526 -0.35 -27.37 29.63
CA ALA A 526 -1.77 -27.67 29.46
C ALA A 526 -2.70 -26.57 30.02
N THR A 527 -2.15 -25.56 30.71
CA THR A 527 -2.89 -24.45 31.30
C THR A 527 -2.71 -23.16 30.52
N GLY A 528 -3.75 -22.32 30.53
CA GLY A 528 -3.75 -21.03 29.86
C GLY A 528 -4.26 -21.08 28.42
N GLN A 529 -4.40 -19.88 27.84
CA GLN A 529 -4.97 -19.66 26.52
C GLN A 529 -4.16 -18.56 25.83
N ILE A 530 -4.02 -18.69 24.51
CA ILE A 530 -3.59 -17.60 23.62
C ILE A 530 -4.67 -17.38 22.57
N TYR A 531 -4.56 -16.25 21.87
CA TYR A 531 -5.46 -15.92 20.78
C TYR A 531 -4.78 -16.06 19.43
N VAL A 532 -5.54 -16.48 18.43
CA VAL A 532 -5.18 -16.39 17.01
C VAL A 532 -5.97 -15.25 16.42
N GLU A 533 -5.26 -14.30 15.79
CA GLU A 533 -5.82 -13.14 15.12
C GLU A 533 -5.57 -13.24 13.61
N PRO A 534 -6.63 -13.47 12.80
CA PRO A 534 -6.53 -13.46 11.35
C PRO A 534 -6.04 -12.13 10.79
N ASP A 535 -5.05 -12.19 9.90
CA ASP A 535 -4.57 -11.04 9.14
C ASP A 535 -5.34 -10.96 7.81
N LEU A 536 -6.38 -10.13 7.78
CA LEU A 536 -7.28 -10.05 6.63
C LEU A 536 -6.60 -9.58 5.34
N SER A 537 -5.38 -9.03 5.39
CA SER A 537 -4.60 -8.70 4.18
C SER A 537 -4.11 -9.96 3.43
N THR A 538 -4.04 -11.09 4.13
CA THR A 538 -3.62 -12.39 3.61
C THR A 538 -4.80 -13.25 3.12
N LEU A 539 -6.02 -12.70 3.12
CA LEU A 539 -7.19 -13.38 2.57
C LEU A 539 -6.96 -13.74 1.10
N ARG A 540 -7.01 -15.04 0.78
CA ARG A 540 -6.85 -15.55 -0.58
C ARG A 540 -7.88 -16.64 -0.87
N PRO A 541 -8.38 -16.71 -2.12
CA PRO A 541 -9.23 -17.81 -2.52
C PRO A 541 -8.39 -19.09 -2.60
N ILE A 542 -9.07 -20.23 -2.49
CA ILE A 542 -8.49 -21.53 -2.76
C ILE A 542 -9.17 -22.09 -4.03
N HIS A 543 -8.40 -22.35 -5.09
CA HIS A 543 -8.93 -22.89 -6.35
C HIS A 543 -8.85 -24.43 -6.46
N TRP A 544 -8.57 -25.11 -5.35
CA TRP A 544 -8.49 -26.56 -5.32
C TRP A 544 -9.90 -27.13 -5.16
N LYS A 545 -10.39 -27.95 -6.11
CA LYS A 545 -11.72 -28.59 -5.96
C LYS A 545 -11.81 -29.50 -4.72
N ASP A 546 -10.68 -29.82 -4.09
CA ASP A 546 -10.60 -30.66 -2.88
C ASP A 546 -10.93 -29.86 -1.61
N LEU A 547 -10.81 -28.53 -1.66
CA LEU A 547 -11.26 -27.59 -0.64
C LEU A 547 -12.28 -26.63 -1.27
N GLU A 548 -13.25 -27.18 -2.02
CA GLU A 548 -14.27 -26.40 -2.70
C GLU A 548 -15.07 -25.54 -1.71
N GLY A 549 -15.20 -24.25 -2.04
CA GLY A 549 -15.80 -23.26 -1.16
C GLY A 549 -14.97 -22.94 0.08
N ALA A 550 -13.67 -23.21 0.09
CA ALA A 550 -12.78 -22.69 1.13
C ALA A 550 -12.03 -21.44 0.66
N ALA A 551 -11.70 -20.57 1.61
CA ALA A 551 -10.73 -19.49 1.48
C ALA A 551 -9.70 -19.61 2.62
N THR A 552 -8.49 -19.09 2.43
CA THR A 552 -7.47 -19.07 3.47
C THR A 552 -7.20 -17.66 3.98
N VAL A 553 -6.81 -17.58 5.25
CA VAL A 553 -6.29 -16.38 5.89
C VAL A 553 -5.18 -16.79 6.87
N LEU A 554 -4.00 -16.20 6.74
CA LEU A 554 -2.92 -16.37 7.70
C LEU A 554 -3.20 -15.56 8.97
N ALA A 555 -2.66 -16.01 10.09
CA ALA A 555 -2.93 -15.44 11.39
C ALA A 555 -1.68 -15.36 12.26
N SER A 556 -1.71 -14.43 13.21
CA SER A 556 -0.67 -14.24 14.22
C SER A 556 -1.21 -14.53 15.62
N PHE A 557 -0.34 -14.91 16.55
CA PHE A 557 -0.74 -15.10 17.93
C PHE A 557 -0.80 -13.78 18.70
N ARG A 558 -1.76 -13.68 19.63
CA ARG A 558 -1.98 -12.55 20.53
C ARG A 558 -2.10 -13.03 21.97
N ALA A 559 -1.64 -12.19 22.89
CA ALA A 559 -1.83 -12.38 24.32
C ALA A 559 -3.30 -12.13 24.72
N LEU A 560 -3.65 -12.46 25.98
CA LEU A 560 -5.03 -12.36 26.47
C LEU A 560 -5.58 -10.93 26.47
N ASP A 561 -4.71 -9.93 26.63
CA ASP A 561 -5.04 -8.51 26.54
C ASP A 561 -5.15 -8.00 25.09
N GLY A 562 -4.89 -8.86 24.10
CA GLY A 562 -4.91 -8.56 22.68
C GLY A 562 -3.59 -8.02 22.12
N SER A 563 -2.53 -7.88 22.92
CA SER A 563 -1.22 -7.45 22.42
C SER A 563 -0.59 -8.51 21.52
N ALA A 564 0.38 -8.10 20.69
CA ALA A 564 1.22 -9.06 19.96
C ALA A 564 1.90 -10.03 20.93
N LEU A 565 1.84 -11.33 20.63
CA LEU A 565 2.51 -12.34 21.43
C LEU A 565 3.98 -12.42 21.02
N PRO A 566 4.96 -12.15 21.91
CA PRO A 566 6.38 -12.21 21.58
C PRO A 566 6.83 -13.59 21.07
N GLN A 567 6.12 -14.64 21.48
CA GLN A 567 6.37 -16.02 21.10
C GLN A 567 5.92 -16.38 19.67
N CYS A 568 5.30 -15.47 18.92
CA CYS A 568 4.75 -15.76 17.60
C CYS A 568 5.79 -15.62 16.48
N PRO A 569 6.13 -16.71 15.74
CA PRO A 569 7.12 -16.64 14.65
C PRO A 569 6.81 -15.55 13.62
N ARG A 570 5.56 -15.51 13.16
CA ARG A 570 5.10 -14.52 12.18
C ARG A 570 5.18 -13.08 12.72
N SER A 571 4.87 -12.87 14.00
CA SER A 571 4.94 -11.52 14.61
C SER A 571 6.38 -11.07 14.85
N ILE A 572 7.30 -11.99 15.16
CA ILE A 572 8.73 -11.69 15.29
C ILE A 572 9.26 -11.13 13.95
N LEU A 573 9.00 -11.83 12.83
CA LEU A 573 9.44 -11.36 11.52
C LEU A 573 8.74 -10.06 11.10
N ALA A 574 7.44 -9.93 11.38
CA ALA A 574 6.69 -8.70 11.09
C ALA A 574 7.26 -7.49 11.86
N GLY A 575 7.58 -7.66 13.14
CA GLY A 575 8.19 -6.61 13.96
C GLY A 575 9.57 -6.20 13.45
N LEU A 576 10.41 -7.17 13.05
CA LEU A 576 11.68 -6.86 12.40
C LEU A 576 11.49 -6.07 11.11
N SER A 577 10.55 -6.49 10.24
CA SER A 577 10.25 -5.78 9.00
C SER A 577 9.83 -4.33 9.24
N GLU A 578 9.00 -4.07 10.26
CA GLU A 578 8.58 -2.71 10.64
C GLU A 578 9.75 -1.88 11.18
N GLN A 579 10.59 -2.47 12.05
CA GLN A 579 11.78 -1.80 12.58
C GLN A 579 12.78 -1.42 11.48
N ILE A 580 12.97 -2.29 10.50
CA ILE A 580 13.86 -2.03 9.35
C ILE A 580 13.37 -0.83 8.55
N ALA A 581 12.06 -0.80 8.23
CA ALA A 581 11.46 0.27 7.45
C ALA A 581 11.49 1.62 8.20
N THR A 582 11.16 1.61 9.49
CA THR A 582 10.97 2.84 10.29
C THR A 582 12.26 3.40 10.89
N ALA A 583 13.16 2.55 11.37
CA ALA A 583 14.37 2.99 12.09
C ALA A 583 15.60 3.08 11.18
N ARG A 584 15.62 2.36 10.04
CA ARG A 584 16.83 2.21 9.22
C ARG A 584 16.65 2.66 7.76
N ASN A 585 15.45 3.06 7.32
CA ASN A 585 15.15 3.44 5.93
C ASN A 585 15.60 2.36 4.92
N LEU A 586 15.49 1.09 5.32
CA LEU A 586 15.81 -0.07 4.52
C LEU A 586 14.52 -0.83 4.16
N SER A 587 14.56 -1.50 3.01
CA SER A 587 13.58 -2.47 2.56
C SER A 587 14.35 -3.73 2.19
N ILE A 588 14.09 -4.81 2.93
CA ILE A 588 14.69 -6.11 2.64
C ILE A 588 13.72 -6.89 1.76
N LEU A 589 14.18 -7.26 0.57
CA LEU A 589 13.43 -8.12 -0.34
C LEU A 589 14.03 -9.51 -0.35
N VAL A 590 13.15 -10.53 -0.34
CA VAL A 590 13.52 -11.94 -0.34
C VAL A 590 12.79 -12.67 -1.45
N GLY A 591 13.56 -13.31 -2.33
CA GLY A 591 13.07 -14.30 -3.30
C GLY A 591 13.53 -15.69 -2.88
N PHE A 592 12.69 -16.71 -3.10
CA PHE A 592 13.01 -18.09 -2.77
C PHE A 592 13.15 -18.93 -4.04
N GLU A 593 14.17 -19.78 -4.09
CA GLU A 593 14.26 -20.89 -5.02
C GLU A 593 13.78 -22.15 -4.28
N LEU A 594 12.60 -22.62 -4.64
CA LEU A 594 11.93 -23.74 -3.96
C LEU A 594 12.15 -25.04 -4.74
N GLU A 595 13.06 -25.88 -4.25
CA GLU A 595 13.25 -27.21 -4.81
C GLU A 595 12.23 -28.19 -4.21
N VAL A 596 11.59 -28.97 -5.08
CA VAL A 596 10.54 -29.93 -4.72
C VAL A 596 10.66 -31.20 -5.53
N THR A 597 10.40 -32.34 -4.88
CA THR A 597 10.40 -33.64 -5.54
C THR A 597 8.99 -34.20 -5.65
N PHE A 598 8.58 -34.57 -6.85
CA PHE A 598 7.30 -35.22 -7.13
C PHE A 598 7.48 -36.74 -7.15
N LEU A 599 6.83 -37.40 -6.19
CA LEU A 599 6.85 -38.85 -5.99
C LEU A 599 5.48 -39.44 -6.30
N ARG A 600 5.42 -40.71 -6.70
CA ARG A 600 4.16 -41.44 -6.84
C ARG A 600 3.67 -41.87 -5.46
N LEU A 601 2.35 -41.86 -5.24
CA LEU A 601 1.77 -42.42 -4.00
C LEU A 601 2.06 -43.92 -3.95
N GLY A 602 2.63 -44.41 -2.84
CA GLY A 602 2.87 -45.84 -2.65
C GLY A 602 1.56 -46.63 -2.69
N SER A 603 1.56 -47.79 -3.36
CA SER A 603 0.44 -48.73 -3.29
C SER A 603 0.33 -49.26 -1.86
N GLY A 604 -0.76 -48.89 -1.18
CA GLY A 604 -1.12 -49.54 0.09
C GLY A 604 -1.24 -51.05 -0.16
N GLU A 605 -0.51 -51.81 0.66
CA GLU A 605 -0.55 -53.26 0.83
C GLU A 605 -0.83 -54.09 -0.45
N ASP A 606 0.24 -54.50 -1.13
CA ASP A 606 0.24 -55.77 -1.86
C ASP A 606 1.62 -56.45 -1.73
N ASN A 607 1.64 -57.61 -1.07
CA ASN A 607 2.72 -58.61 -1.08
C ASN A 607 4.01 -58.36 -0.27
N GLY A 608 3.97 -57.66 0.86
CA GLY A 608 5.06 -57.71 1.85
C GLY A 608 6.40 -57.11 1.42
N VAL A 609 6.39 -56.21 0.43
CA VAL A 609 7.54 -55.35 0.06
C VAL A 609 7.20 -53.91 0.47
N GLU A 610 8.10 -53.28 1.25
CA GLU A 610 7.93 -51.96 1.87
C GLU A 610 7.59 -50.84 0.87
N ALA A 611 6.71 -49.92 1.29
CA ALA A 611 6.10 -48.90 0.44
C ALA A 611 7.07 -47.75 0.07
N SER A 612 7.92 -47.97 -0.93
CA SER A 612 8.74 -46.91 -1.54
C SER A 612 7.86 -45.86 -2.25
N PHE A 613 8.16 -44.57 -2.06
CA PHE A 613 7.65 -43.46 -2.87
C PHE A 613 8.60 -43.20 -4.06
N PRO A 614 8.46 -43.89 -5.22
CA PRO A 614 9.36 -43.67 -6.35
C PRO A 614 9.10 -42.31 -7.00
N PRO A 615 10.11 -41.68 -7.62
CA PRO A 615 9.93 -40.46 -8.39
C PRO A 615 8.93 -40.63 -9.54
N ILE A 616 8.22 -39.54 -9.89
CA ILE A 616 7.26 -39.53 -11.01
C ILE A 616 7.91 -40.00 -12.34
N GLU A 617 9.19 -39.70 -12.50
CA GLU A 617 10.02 -39.99 -13.68
C GLU A 617 11.02 -41.11 -13.44
N ALA A 618 10.72 -42.03 -12.53
CA ALA A 618 11.57 -43.21 -12.31
C ALA A 618 11.86 -43.92 -13.65
N ASN A 619 13.15 -44.06 -13.97
CA ASN A 619 13.68 -44.64 -15.21
C ASN A 619 13.55 -43.80 -16.50
N ALA A 620 13.30 -42.48 -16.38
CA ALA A 620 13.30 -41.56 -17.51
C ALA A 620 14.65 -40.83 -17.70
N ALA A 621 14.88 -40.28 -18.90
CA ALA A 621 15.94 -39.32 -19.13
C ALA A 621 15.57 -37.98 -18.45
N HIS A 622 16.08 -37.79 -17.24
CA HIS A 622 15.97 -36.58 -16.43
C HIS A 622 17.38 -36.03 -16.19
N ALA A 623 17.57 -34.73 -16.41
CA ALA A 623 18.76 -34.02 -15.98
C ALA A 623 18.42 -32.55 -15.72
N TRP A 624 19.36 -31.85 -15.10
CA TRP A 624 19.24 -30.43 -14.80
C TRP A 624 18.93 -29.61 -16.06
N GLY A 625 17.85 -28.81 -16.01
CA GLY A 625 17.44 -27.93 -17.10
C GLY A 625 16.91 -28.63 -18.36
N THR A 626 16.58 -29.92 -18.31
CA THR A 626 16.03 -30.64 -19.48
C THR A 626 14.50 -30.60 -19.54
N LEU A 627 13.98 -30.68 -20.77
CA LEU A 627 12.59 -31.03 -21.08
C LEU A 627 12.59 -32.19 -22.10
N SER A 628 12.82 -33.41 -21.61
CA SER A 628 12.82 -34.62 -22.43
C SER A 628 11.39 -35.01 -22.85
N PRO A 629 11.21 -35.86 -23.88
CA PRO A 629 9.89 -36.37 -24.25
C PRO A 629 9.14 -37.06 -23.09
N SER A 630 9.88 -37.72 -22.19
CA SER A 630 9.31 -38.33 -20.98
C SER A 630 8.82 -37.26 -19.99
N GLN A 631 9.61 -36.20 -19.77
CA GLN A 631 9.22 -35.05 -18.95
C GLN A 631 8.00 -34.32 -19.54
N ALA A 632 7.97 -34.12 -20.87
CA ALA A 632 6.86 -33.50 -21.58
C ALA A 632 5.55 -34.30 -21.45
N HIS A 633 5.63 -35.62 -21.39
CA HIS A 633 4.46 -36.50 -21.24
C HIS A 633 4.00 -36.66 -19.78
N SER A 634 4.94 -36.87 -18.86
CA SER A 634 4.63 -37.25 -17.47
C SER A 634 4.49 -36.05 -16.54
N THR A 635 5.48 -35.17 -16.46
CA THR A 635 5.54 -34.13 -15.42
C THR A 635 5.11 -32.75 -15.90
N TRP A 636 5.39 -32.40 -17.15
CA TRP A 636 5.00 -31.11 -17.74
C TRP A 636 3.50 -30.79 -17.59
N PRO A 637 2.55 -31.73 -17.80
CA PRO A 637 1.14 -31.45 -17.61
C PRO A 637 0.74 -31.12 -16.16
N ILE A 638 1.52 -31.58 -15.17
CA ILE A 638 1.27 -31.33 -13.75
C ILE A 638 1.91 -30.02 -13.33
N ILE A 639 3.17 -29.80 -13.69
CA ILE A 639 3.89 -28.57 -13.36
C ILE A 639 3.22 -27.36 -13.99
N THR A 640 2.84 -27.42 -15.26
CA THR A 640 2.13 -26.30 -15.89
C THR A 640 0.77 -26.03 -15.23
N LYS A 641 0.06 -27.05 -14.75
CA LYS A 641 -1.18 -26.86 -13.97
C LYS A 641 -0.92 -26.19 -12.62
N ILE A 642 0.17 -26.57 -11.93
CA ILE A 642 0.61 -25.91 -10.70
C ILE A 642 0.92 -24.44 -10.98
N VAL A 643 1.78 -24.15 -11.97
CA VAL A 643 2.18 -22.77 -12.32
C VAL A 643 0.98 -21.92 -12.74
N ASN A 644 0.10 -22.44 -13.59
CA ASN A 644 -1.09 -21.71 -14.03
C ASN A 644 -2.05 -21.42 -12.87
N GLU A 645 -2.18 -22.35 -11.92
CA GLU A 645 -3.02 -22.14 -10.74
C GLU A 645 -2.40 -21.13 -9.77
N LEU A 646 -1.10 -21.24 -9.50
CA LEU A 646 -0.37 -20.25 -8.71
C LEU A 646 -0.50 -18.85 -9.31
N SER A 647 -0.34 -18.73 -10.64
CA SER A 647 -0.54 -17.48 -11.38
C SER A 647 -1.97 -16.95 -11.25
N SER A 648 -3.00 -17.82 -11.34
CA SER A 648 -4.40 -17.41 -11.14
C SER A 648 -4.71 -16.90 -9.73
N LEU A 649 -3.92 -17.34 -8.74
CA LEU A 649 -3.99 -16.89 -7.34
C LEU A 649 -3.17 -15.61 -7.09
N GLY A 650 -2.49 -15.08 -8.11
CA GLY A 650 -1.66 -13.88 -8.02
C GLY A 650 -0.23 -14.14 -7.56
N TYR A 651 0.22 -15.41 -7.49
CA TYR A 651 1.62 -15.74 -7.21
C TYR A 651 2.44 -15.74 -8.49
N ARG A 652 3.56 -15.02 -8.46
CA ARG A 652 4.46 -14.91 -9.60
C ARG A 652 5.63 -15.88 -9.48
N ILE A 653 5.71 -16.78 -10.47
CA ILE A 653 6.86 -17.68 -10.69
C ILE A 653 7.68 -17.08 -11.82
N ASP A 654 8.93 -16.70 -11.56
CA ASP A 654 9.79 -16.07 -12.59
C ASP A 654 10.34 -17.11 -13.56
N HIS A 655 10.77 -18.27 -13.05
CA HIS A 655 11.12 -19.44 -13.85
C HIS A 655 10.93 -20.73 -13.05
N PHE A 656 10.87 -21.84 -13.77
CA PHE A 656 10.91 -23.18 -13.19
C PHE A 656 11.66 -24.12 -14.15
N HIS A 657 12.37 -25.10 -13.62
CA HIS A 657 13.08 -26.10 -14.41
C HIS A 657 13.24 -27.40 -13.64
N SER A 658 13.56 -28.47 -14.36
CA SER A 658 14.02 -29.73 -13.78
C SER A 658 15.34 -29.51 -13.06
N GLU A 659 15.49 -30.16 -11.91
CA GLU A 659 16.70 -30.17 -11.12
C GLU A 659 17.54 -31.43 -11.38
N SER A 660 18.60 -31.64 -10.61
CA SER A 660 19.49 -32.78 -10.83
C SER A 660 18.84 -34.13 -10.48
N GLY A 661 17.88 -34.17 -9.56
CA GLY A 661 17.18 -35.38 -9.12
C GLY A 661 15.98 -35.78 -9.97
N GLN A 662 15.76 -37.08 -10.16
CA GLN A 662 14.55 -37.55 -10.84
C GLN A 662 13.27 -37.02 -10.18
N GLY A 663 12.41 -36.40 -10.98
CA GLY A 663 11.17 -35.79 -10.50
C GLY A 663 11.39 -34.55 -9.61
N GLN A 664 12.61 -34.04 -9.50
CA GLN A 664 12.95 -32.82 -8.80
C GLN A 664 12.81 -31.63 -9.73
N TYR A 665 12.22 -30.56 -9.22
CA TYR A 665 12.03 -29.31 -9.93
C TYR A 665 12.24 -28.14 -8.99
N GLU A 666 12.68 -27.03 -9.54
CA GLU A 666 12.80 -25.76 -8.82
C GLU A 666 11.73 -24.78 -9.31
N PHE A 667 11.13 -24.05 -8.38
CA PHE A 667 10.28 -22.90 -8.65
C PHE A 667 10.94 -21.64 -8.08
N ALA A 668 11.36 -20.73 -8.95
CA ALA A 668 11.93 -19.44 -8.55
C ALA A 668 10.82 -18.41 -8.33
N LEU A 669 10.69 -17.96 -7.09
CA LEU A 669 9.67 -17.01 -6.65
C LEU A 669 10.19 -15.58 -6.75
N SER A 670 9.35 -14.68 -7.24
CA SER A 670 9.70 -13.26 -7.30
C SER A 670 9.98 -12.69 -5.90
N PRO A 671 10.96 -11.77 -5.78
CA PRO A 671 11.32 -11.19 -4.49
C PRO A 671 10.20 -10.29 -3.96
N LEU A 672 9.84 -10.49 -2.69
CA LEU A 672 8.84 -9.70 -1.96
C LEU A 672 9.42 -9.18 -0.64
N PRO A 673 8.78 -8.19 0.03
CA PRO A 673 9.19 -7.81 1.37
C PRO A 673 9.07 -8.99 2.35
N LEU A 674 9.92 -8.99 3.39
CA LEU A 674 10.18 -10.12 4.29
C LEU A 674 8.95 -10.94 4.68
N LEU A 675 7.93 -10.30 5.26
CA LEU A 675 6.74 -10.99 5.76
C LEU A 675 5.95 -11.64 4.61
N GLN A 676 5.75 -10.89 3.53
CA GLN A 676 5.01 -11.33 2.34
C GLN A 676 5.73 -12.46 1.60
N ALA A 677 7.07 -12.45 1.57
CA ALA A 677 7.88 -13.51 0.96
C ALA A 677 7.67 -14.85 1.67
N VAL A 678 7.59 -14.86 3.01
CA VAL A 678 7.33 -16.08 3.78
C VAL A 678 5.85 -16.47 3.74
N ASP A 679 4.93 -15.51 3.82
CA ASP A 679 3.50 -15.75 3.69
C ASP A 679 3.18 -16.45 2.34
N GLN A 680 3.72 -15.96 1.22
CA GLN A 680 3.51 -16.60 -0.08
C GLN A 680 4.15 -17.98 -0.17
N LEU A 681 5.34 -18.17 0.43
CA LEU A 681 6.06 -19.45 0.39
C LEU A 681 5.19 -20.56 0.96
N TYR A 682 4.59 -20.34 2.13
CA TYR A 682 3.73 -21.34 2.77
C TYR A 682 2.47 -21.65 1.95
N LEU A 683 1.85 -20.64 1.36
CA LEU A 683 0.65 -20.83 0.53
C LEU A 683 0.97 -21.53 -0.79
N ILE A 684 2.12 -21.22 -1.41
CA ILE A 684 2.62 -21.90 -2.62
C ILE A 684 2.96 -23.36 -2.32
N ARG A 685 3.63 -23.66 -1.20
CA ARG A 685 3.92 -25.04 -0.78
C ARG A 685 2.66 -25.86 -0.62
N GLN A 686 1.65 -25.30 0.07
CA GLN A 686 0.35 -25.95 0.23
C GLN A 686 -0.33 -26.20 -1.13
N ALA A 687 -0.29 -25.21 -2.04
CA ALA A 687 -0.85 -25.36 -3.38
C ALA A 687 -0.18 -26.48 -4.19
N ILE A 688 1.15 -26.53 -4.17
CA ILE A 688 1.95 -27.57 -4.85
C ILE A 688 1.59 -28.94 -4.30
N GLN A 689 1.55 -29.11 -2.98
CA GLN A 689 1.24 -30.39 -2.33
C GLN A 689 -0.18 -30.88 -2.67
N LEU A 690 -1.18 -30.00 -2.57
CA LEU A 690 -2.57 -30.36 -2.85
C LEU A 690 -2.78 -30.68 -4.34
N LYS A 691 -2.15 -29.89 -5.23
CA LYS A 691 -2.25 -30.14 -6.67
C LYS A 691 -1.54 -31.43 -7.08
N ALA A 692 -0.37 -31.72 -6.51
CA ALA A 692 0.32 -32.98 -6.71
C ALA A 692 -0.53 -34.16 -6.23
N HIS A 693 -1.13 -34.06 -5.03
CA HIS A 693 -1.99 -35.08 -4.46
C HIS A 693 -3.16 -35.44 -5.37
N ARG A 694 -3.83 -34.43 -5.94
CA ARG A 694 -4.92 -34.60 -6.91
C ARG A 694 -4.50 -35.38 -8.16
N HIS A 695 -3.23 -35.32 -8.51
CA HIS A 695 -2.67 -36.04 -9.64
C HIS A 695 -2.08 -37.41 -9.26
N GLY A 696 -2.39 -37.93 -8.07
CA GLY A 696 -1.91 -39.22 -7.61
C GLY A 696 -0.43 -39.20 -7.20
N LEU A 697 0.08 -38.02 -6.84
CA LEU A 697 1.48 -37.79 -6.49
C LEU A 697 1.62 -37.22 -5.09
N ARG A 698 2.84 -37.23 -4.58
CA ARG A 698 3.25 -36.51 -3.38
C ARG A 698 4.35 -35.54 -3.77
N ALA A 699 4.12 -34.25 -3.57
CA ALA A 699 5.20 -33.27 -3.59
C ALA A 699 5.80 -33.19 -2.19
N THR A 700 7.12 -33.27 -2.08
CA THR A 700 7.83 -33.16 -0.80
C THR A 700 8.95 -32.13 -0.87
N PHE A 701 9.11 -31.38 0.22
CA PHE A 701 10.18 -30.41 0.43
C PHE A 701 11.26 -30.96 1.38
N HIS A 702 11.29 -32.29 1.56
CA HIS A 702 12.31 -33.00 2.32
C HIS A 702 13.72 -32.71 1.75
N PRO A 703 14.75 -32.51 2.58
CA PRO A 703 16.08 -32.06 2.16
C PRO A 703 16.86 -33.10 1.36
N MET A 704 16.55 -34.39 1.53
CA MET A 704 17.12 -35.47 0.71
C MET A 704 16.07 -36.54 0.42
N PRO A 705 15.07 -36.24 -0.42
CA PRO A 705 13.95 -37.14 -0.64
C PRO A 705 14.40 -38.37 -1.41
N ILE A 706 15.42 -38.27 -2.25
CA ILE A 706 16.09 -39.40 -2.91
C ILE A 706 17.54 -39.38 -2.44
N GLU A 707 18.12 -40.54 -2.15
CA GLU A 707 19.51 -40.63 -1.69
C GLU A 707 20.47 -39.96 -2.70
N GLY A 708 21.37 -39.12 -2.20
CA GLY A 708 22.32 -38.36 -3.02
C GLY A 708 21.73 -37.15 -3.76
N VAL A 709 20.41 -36.95 -3.73
CA VAL A 709 19.73 -35.80 -4.34
C VAL A 709 19.26 -34.86 -3.23
N GLY A 710 19.91 -33.72 -3.09
CA GLY A 710 19.53 -32.70 -2.11
C GLY A 710 18.45 -31.76 -2.64
N SER A 711 17.48 -31.38 -1.79
CA SER A 711 16.50 -30.31 -2.04
C SER A 711 16.72 -29.10 -1.13
N GLY A 712 16.93 -27.93 -1.72
CA GLY A 712 17.11 -26.65 -1.04
C GLY A 712 15.88 -25.75 -1.01
N LEU A 713 15.99 -24.71 -0.17
CA LEU A 713 15.13 -23.53 -0.19
C LEU A 713 16.05 -22.31 -0.21
N HIS A 714 16.73 -22.03 -1.32
CA HIS A 714 17.68 -20.93 -1.35
C HIS A 714 16.95 -19.59 -1.16
N ALA A 715 17.47 -18.74 -0.28
CA ALA A 715 16.90 -17.42 -0.04
C ALA A 715 17.81 -16.34 -0.62
N HIS A 716 17.33 -15.66 -1.65
CA HIS A 716 17.98 -14.48 -2.21
C HIS A 716 17.53 -13.23 -1.46
N VAL A 717 18.44 -12.60 -0.74
CA VAL A 717 18.21 -11.44 0.11
C VAL A 717 18.91 -10.22 -0.47
N SER A 718 18.19 -9.10 -0.54
CA SER A 718 18.74 -7.80 -0.96
C SER A 718 18.33 -6.70 0.02
N LEU A 719 19.27 -5.80 0.31
CA LEU A 719 19.06 -4.63 1.16
C LEU A 719 18.89 -3.40 0.26
N ASN A 720 17.69 -2.80 0.27
CA ASN A 720 17.36 -1.69 -0.61
C ASN A 720 17.04 -0.44 0.21
N PRO A 721 17.55 0.76 -0.15
CA PRO A 721 17.07 1.99 0.45
C PRO A 721 15.57 2.17 0.18
N THR A 722 14.78 2.59 1.17
CA THR A 722 13.33 2.85 0.99
C THR A 722 13.06 4.03 0.05
N THR A 723 14.06 4.88 -0.20
CA THR A 723 14.02 6.03 -1.11
C THR A 723 14.79 5.75 -2.41
N ARG A 724 14.38 4.78 -3.22
CA ARG A 724 14.83 4.72 -4.62
C ARG A 724 13.84 5.47 -5.50
N THR A 725 14.18 6.72 -5.82
CA THR A 725 13.66 7.40 -7.01
C THR A 725 13.93 6.53 -8.23
N SER A 726 12.88 6.10 -8.94
CA SER A 726 13.05 5.44 -10.24
C SER A 726 13.64 6.44 -11.25
N GLY A 727 14.93 6.32 -11.57
CA GLY A 727 15.48 6.94 -12.78
C GLY A 727 16.90 7.51 -12.70
N THR A 728 17.49 7.75 -11.54
CA THR A 728 18.85 8.31 -11.45
C THR A 728 19.88 7.20 -11.25
N LYS A 729 20.78 7.05 -12.23
CA LYS A 729 22.08 6.41 -11.97
C LYS A 729 22.82 7.26 -10.92
N PRO A 730 23.57 6.65 -9.99
CA PRO A 730 24.39 7.44 -9.09
C PRO A 730 25.41 8.22 -9.91
N ASP A 731 25.45 9.55 -9.75
CA ASP A 731 26.61 10.33 -10.13
C ASP A 731 27.77 9.88 -9.25
N ASP A 732 28.84 9.42 -9.90
CA ASP A 732 30.05 8.79 -9.32
C ASP A 732 30.86 9.71 -8.39
N ASN A 733 30.32 10.87 -8.00
CA ASN A 733 31.01 11.92 -7.24
C ASN A 733 30.21 12.50 -6.06
N SER A 734 29.05 11.93 -5.71
CA SER A 734 28.42 12.28 -4.42
C SER A 734 28.99 11.38 -3.32
N GLN A 735 29.67 11.96 -2.33
CA GLN A 735 30.15 11.24 -1.14
C GLN A 735 28.95 10.77 -0.32
N VAL A 736 28.37 9.64 -0.70
CA VAL A 736 27.45 8.88 0.15
C VAL A 736 28.28 8.41 1.34
N SER A 737 27.83 8.67 2.57
CA SER A 737 28.48 8.15 3.78
C SER A 737 28.72 6.64 3.59
N GLU A 738 29.94 6.17 3.87
CA GLU A 738 30.32 4.76 3.68
C GLU A 738 29.33 3.79 4.33
N MET A 739 28.68 4.20 5.43
CA MET A 739 27.68 3.43 6.18
C MET A 739 26.22 3.82 5.90
N ALA A 740 25.93 4.51 4.78
CA ALA A 740 24.55 4.87 4.46
C ALA A 740 23.65 3.62 4.31
N PRO A 741 22.34 3.71 4.63
CA PRO A 741 21.41 2.62 4.42
C PRO A 741 21.46 2.10 2.98
N GLY A 742 21.80 0.81 2.81
CA GLY A 742 21.87 0.15 1.50
C GLY A 742 23.18 0.41 0.75
N SER A 743 24.19 0.98 1.40
CA SER A 743 25.57 1.05 0.90
C SER A 743 26.25 -0.32 0.89
N LYS A 744 27.33 -0.45 0.12
CA LYS A 744 28.13 -1.69 0.07
C LYS A 744 28.74 -2.06 1.42
N GLN A 745 29.19 -1.07 2.20
CA GLN A 745 29.72 -1.36 3.54
C GLN A 745 28.61 -1.83 4.50
N SER A 746 27.44 -1.20 4.48
CA SER A 746 26.29 -1.67 5.27
C SER A 746 25.85 -3.08 4.86
N GLU A 747 25.91 -3.42 3.58
CA GLU A 747 25.64 -4.77 3.08
C GLU A 747 26.71 -5.77 3.57
N ASN A 748 28.00 -5.42 3.50
CA ASN A 748 29.09 -6.24 4.02
C ASN A 748 28.94 -6.48 5.53
N SER A 749 28.63 -5.44 6.32
CA SER A 749 28.38 -5.59 7.76
C SER A 749 27.16 -6.44 8.08
N PHE A 750 26.12 -6.40 7.23
CA PHE A 750 24.99 -7.30 7.36
C PHE A 750 25.44 -8.76 7.22
N TRP A 751 26.14 -9.09 6.14
CA TRP A 751 26.59 -10.47 5.93
C TRP A 751 27.68 -10.91 6.89
N ALA A 752 28.48 -9.98 7.43
CA ALA A 752 29.40 -10.24 8.53
C ALA A 752 28.66 -10.74 9.78
N GLY A 753 27.56 -10.08 10.15
CA GLY A 753 26.69 -10.50 11.25
C GLY A 753 26.06 -11.86 11.02
N VAL A 754 25.59 -12.14 9.80
CA VAL A 754 25.04 -13.45 9.43
C VAL A 754 26.11 -14.55 9.50
N LEU A 755 27.29 -14.32 8.92
CA LEU A 755 28.39 -15.30 8.90
C LEU A 755 28.87 -15.64 10.31
N LYS A 756 28.97 -14.63 11.19
CA LYS A 756 29.34 -14.78 12.61
C LYS A 756 28.39 -15.68 13.39
N GLU A 757 27.09 -15.61 13.10
CA GLU A 757 26.05 -16.36 13.81
C GLU A 757 25.60 -17.62 13.04
N LEU A 758 26.26 -17.96 11.93
CA LEU A 758 25.76 -18.95 10.97
C LEU A 758 25.54 -20.33 11.60
N ARG A 759 26.43 -20.75 12.52
CA ARG A 759 26.29 -22.01 13.27
C ARG A 759 25.00 -22.06 14.08
N ALA A 760 24.61 -20.96 14.73
CA ALA A 760 23.37 -20.87 15.50
C ALA A 760 22.14 -20.75 14.58
N ILE A 761 22.27 -20.01 13.48
CA ILE A 761 21.21 -19.85 12.46
C ILE A 761 20.83 -21.20 11.84
N CYS A 762 21.79 -22.12 11.64
CA CYS A 762 21.54 -23.47 11.13
C CYS A 762 20.50 -24.26 11.92
N ALA A 763 20.31 -23.98 13.22
CA ALA A 763 19.26 -24.63 13.99
C ALA A 763 17.85 -24.34 13.44
N PHE A 764 17.64 -23.18 12.80
CA PHE A 764 16.38 -22.79 12.17
C PHE A 764 16.33 -23.09 10.67
N THR A 765 17.46 -22.94 9.97
CA THR A 765 17.53 -23.10 8.51
C THR A 765 17.73 -24.56 8.07
N LEU A 766 18.31 -25.39 8.94
CA LEU A 766 18.56 -26.83 8.78
C LEU A 766 18.05 -27.56 10.04
N PRO A 767 16.72 -27.65 10.22
CA PRO A 767 16.12 -27.84 11.54
C PRO A 767 15.97 -29.31 11.98
N ALA A 768 16.47 -30.28 11.20
CA ALA A 768 16.32 -31.70 11.47
C ALA A 768 17.64 -32.44 11.17
N GLN A 769 17.83 -33.65 11.71
CA GLN A 769 19.04 -34.43 11.46
C GLN A 769 19.22 -34.72 9.95
N GLU A 770 18.11 -34.90 9.23
CA GLU A 770 18.06 -35.13 7.80
C GLU A 770 18.53 -33.92 6.97
N SER A 771 18.37 -32.70 7.48
CA SER A 771 18.88 -31.47 6.86
C SER A 771 20.40 -31.52 6.66
N TYR A 772 21.11 -32.06 7.64
CA TYR A 772 22.58 -32.13 7.64
C TYR A 772 23.14 -33.15 6.66
N LYS A 773 22.31 -34.04 6.08
CA LYS A 773 22.72 -34.88 4.95
C LYS A 773 23.05 -34.04 3.70
N ARG A 774 22.53 -32.81 3.60
CA ARG A 774 22.88 -31.84 2.53
C ARG A 774 24.17 -31.07 2.80
N VAL A 775 24.67 -31.06 4.04
CA VAL A 775 25.88 -30.32 4.45
C VAL A 775 27.10 -31.17 4.10
N VAL A 776 27.34 -31.27 2.79
CA VAL A 776 28.41 -32.08 2.19
C VAL A 776 29.16 -31.23 1.17
N ASP A 777 30.44 -31.51 1.00
CA ASP A 777 31.30 -30.81 0.04
C ASP A 777 31.15 -31.43 -1.37
N ASP A 778 31.43 -30.67 -2.44
CA ASP A 778 31.47 -31.17 -3.83
C ASP A 778 30.10 -31.62 -4.40
N HIS A 779 28.99 -31.12 -3.85
CA HIS A 779 27.62 -31.43 -4.30
C HIS A 779 26.81 -30.20 -4.69
N TRP A 780 27.43 -29.01 -4.75
CA TRP A 780 26.79 -27.72 -5.03
C TRP A 780 25.64 -27.36 -4.07
N THR A 781 25.59 -27.95 -2.87
CA THR A 781 24.57 -27.67 -1.83
C THR A 781 24.94 -26.54 -0.87
N GLY A 782 26.08 -25.88 -1.09
CA GLY A 782 26.62 -24.83 -0.22
C GLY A 782 27.80 -25.27 0.66
N GLY A 783 28.24 -26.52 0.55
CA GLY A 783 29.42 -27.04 1.23
C GLY A 783 29.27 -27.20 2.75
N SER A 784 30.33 -27.66 3.41
CA SER A 784 30.39 -27.85 4.87
C SER A 784 31.15 -26.74 5.63
N TRP A 785 31.69 -25.76 4.92
CA TRP A 785 32.55 -24.72 5.48
C TRP A 785 31.81 -23.39 5.67
N ILE A 786 32.10 -22.68 6.77
CA ILE A 786 31.60 -21.32 6.99
C ILE A 786 32.43 -20.38 6.13
N ALA A 787 31.84 -19.97 5.02
CA ALA A 787 32.49 -19.14 4.03
C ALA A 787 31.47 -18.32 3.24
N TRP A 788 31.98 -17.32 2.52
CA TRP A 788 31.24 -16.63 1.49
C TRP A 788 32.09 -16.50 0.23
N GLY A 789 31.42 -16.32 -0.92
CA GLY A 789 32.10 -16.23 -2.20
C GLY A 789 31.19 -15.72 -3.31
N THR A 790 31.77 -15.01 -4.27
CA THR A 790 31.06 -14.48 -5.43
C THR A 790 30.87 -15.55 -6.49
N GLU A 791 29.63 -15.79 -6.87
CA GLU A 791 29.24 -16.86 -7.82
C GLU A 791 29.67 -18.29 -7.41
N ASN A 792 30.14 -18.47 -6.18
CA ASN A 792 30.61 -19.74 -5.66
C ASN A 792 29.46 -20.57 -5.07
N ARG A 793 29.18 -21.75 -5.64
CA ARG A 793 28.13 -22.69 -5.19
C ARG A 793 28.62 -23.71 -4.16
N GLU A 794 29.85 -23.62 -3.66
CA GLU A 794 30.40 -24.47 -2.60
C GLU A 794 30.53 -23.73 -1.26
N VAL A 795 29.83 -22.59 -1.12
CA VAL A 795 29.77 -21.80 0.11
C VAL A 795 28.31 -21.55 0.52
N PRO A 796 28.03 -21.41 1.83
CA PRO A 796 26.68 -21.23 2.32
C PRO A 796 26.10 -19.84 2.05
N LEU A 797 26.96 -18.81 1.91
CA LEU A 797 26.58 -17.45 1.56
C LEU A 797 27.21 -17.07 0.21
N ARG A 798 26.40 -17.08 -0.85
CA ARG A 798 26.88 -16.76 -2.20
C ARG A 798 26.48 -15.35 -2.59
N ARG A 799 27.44 -14.51 -2.95
CA ARG A 799 27.16 -13.22 -3.56
C ARG A 799 26.84 -13.44 -5.05
N VAL A 800 25.66 -13.02 -5.47
CA VAL A 800 25.17 -13.16 -6.85
C VAL A 800 25.24 -11.82 -7.56
N LEU A 801 26.03 -11.77 -8.63
CA LEU A 801 26.20 -10.59 -9.45
C LEU A 801 25.02 -10.42 -10.39
N SER A 802 24.76 -9.18 -10.79
CA SER A 802 23.78 -8.87 -11.82
C SER A 802 24.42 -7.98 -12.88
N SER A 803 23.92 -8.06 -14.11
CA SER A 803 24.32 -7.20 -15.22
C SER A 803 24.00 -5.71 -14.98
N SER A 804 23.19 -5.41 -13.95
CA SER A 804 23.01 -4.04 -13.43
C SER A 804 23.43 -3.98 -11.95
N SER A 805 24.28 -3.00 -11.61
CA SER A 805 24.77 -2.75 -10.24
C SER A 805 23.65 -2.48 -9.21
N SER A 806 22.43 -2.23 -9.67
CA SER A 806 21.24 -1.96 -8.84
C SER A 806 20.47 -3.20 -8.37
N SER A 807 21.02 -4.41 -8.59
CA SER A 807 20.34 -5.69 -8.32
C SER A 807 21.28 -6.82 -7.85
N GLU A 808 22.44 -6.47 -7.29
CA GLU A 808 23.26 -7.43 -6.55
C GLU A 808 22.46 -7.98 -5.36
N ARG A 809 22.61 -9.27 -5.10
CA ARG A 809 21.90 -9.97 -4.03
C ARG A 809 22.77 -11.07 -3.45
N TRP A 810 22.42 -11.51 -2.26
CA TRP A 810 23.09 -12.62 -1.60
C TRP A 810 22.14 -13.79 -1.46
N GLU A 811 22.66 -14.98 -1.71
CA GLU A 811 21.94 -16.24 -1.67
C GLU A 811 22.38 -17.02 -0.43
N VAL A 812 21.43 -17.30 0.47
CA VAL A 812 21.61 -18.19 1.61
C VAL A 812 21.25 -19.60 1.17
N ARG A 813 22.26 -20.47 1.09
CA ARG A 813 22.14 -21.83 0.52
C ARG A 813 21.96 -22.91 1.57
N CYS A 814 22.41 -22.62 2.80
CA CYS A 814 22.23 -23.45 3.98
C CYS A 814 20.81 -23.34 4.59
N LEU A 815 19.79 -23.43 3.73
CA LEU A 815 18.37 -23.41 4.09
C LEU A 815 17.63 -24.52 3.34
N ASP A 816 16.74 -25.23 4.02
CA ASP A 816 15.88 -26.27 3.44
C ASP A 816 14.40 -26.10 3.79
N GLY A 817 13.56 -26.92 3.15
CA GLY A 817 12.11 -26.87 3.25
C GLY A 817 11.52 -27.35 4.58
N MET A 818 12.30 -27.90 5.51
CA MET A 818 11.77 -28.38 6.80
C MET A 818 11.65 -27.25 7.84
N GLY A 819 12.37 -26.15 7.64
CA GLY A 819 12.45 -25.03 8.58
C GLY A 819 11.16 -24.23 8.73
N ASN A 820 10.98 -23.63 9.91
CA ASN A 820 10.07 -22.49 10.03
C ASN A 820 10.74 -21.28 9.35
N ALA A 821 10.27 -20.93 8.16
CA ALA A 821 10.84 -19.85 7.36
C ALA A 821 10.73 -18.46 8.03
N TYR A 822 9.76 -18.24 8.94
CA TYR A 822 9.70 -17.00 9.72
C TYR A 822 10.84 -16.91 10.73
N LEU A 823 11.12 -18.00 11.47
CA LEU A 823 12.23 -18.04 12.43
C LEU A 823 13.59 -18.01 11.72
N ALA A 824 13.72 -18.74 10.62
CA ALA A 824 14.93 -18.75 9.79
C ALA A 824 15.28 -17.34 9.28
N LEU A 825 14.34 -16.66 8.61
CA LEU A 825 14.58 -15.30 8.15
C LEU A 825 14.73 -14.30 9.31
N ALA A 826 14.00 -14.46 10.41
CA ALA A 826 14.18 -13.59 11.57
C ALA A 826 15.60 -13.72 12.15
N ALA A 827 16.15 -14.93 12.24
CA ALA A 827 17.51 -15.16 12.72
C ALA A 827 18.55 -14.57 11.75
N ILE A 828 18.41 -14.81 10.43
CA ILE A 828 19.29 -14.25 9.40
C ILE A 828 19.26 -12.72 9.44
N VAL A 829 18.05 -12.14 9.36
CA VAL A 829 17.88 -10.69 9.30
C VAL A 829 18.33 -10.04 10.59
N GLY A 830 17.95 -10.56 11.75
CA GLY A 830 18.35 -9.97 13.03
C GLY A 830 19.85 -10.06 13.28
N ALA A 831 20.50 -11.16 12.93
CA ALA A 831 21.96 -11.27 13.00
C ALA A 831 22.65 -10.26 12.06
N GLY A 832 22.13 -10.10 10.84
CA GLY A 832 22.66 -9.12 9.90
C GLY A 832 22.44 -7.68 10.34
N LEU A 833 21.28 -7.35 10.90
CA LEU A 833 21.04 -6.02 11.48
C LEU A 833 21.99 -5.73 12.64
N LYS A 834 22.25 -6.72 13.51
CA LYS A 834 23.25 -6.57 14.56
C LYS A 834 24.65 -6.35 13.98
N GLY A 835 24.99 -7.02 12.88
CA GLY A 835 26.24 -6.78 12.16
C GLY A 835 26.37 -5.35 11.65
N ILE A 836 25.29 -4.75 11.12
CA ILE A 836 25.24 -3.32 10.76
C ILE A 836 25.43 -2.44 12.00
N ASP A 837 24.70 -2.72 13.09
CA ASP A 837 24.74 -1.91 14.30
C ASP A 837 26.14 -1.94 14.96
N GLU A 838 26.81 -3.09 14.93
CA GLU A 838 28.18 -3.28 15.42
C GLU A 838 29.26 -2.87 14.41
N LYS A 839 28.87 -2.52 13.17
CA LYS A 839 29.77 -2.21 12.04
C LYS A 839 30.81 -3.30 11.81
N LEU A 840 30.36 -4.55 11.82
CA LEU A 840 31.26 -5.68 11.61
C LEU A 840 31.87 -5.63 10.21
N GLU A 841 33.16 -5.96 10.12
CA GLU A 841 33.80 -6.21 8.83
C GLU A 841 33.51 -7.64 8.38
N LEU A 842 33.27 -7.82 7.09
CA LEU A 842 32.99 -9.13 6.51
C LEU A 842 34.23 -10.04 6.70
N PRO A 843 34.12 -11.15 7.46
CA PRO A 843 35.28 -12.00 7.75
C PRO A 843 35.81 -12.69 6.49
N GLY A 844 37.13 -12.88 6.44
CA GLY A 844 37.77 -13.65 5.39
C GLY A 844 37.85 -12.95 4.02
N LYS A 845 38.39 -13.66 3.03
CA LYS A 845 38.46 -13.20 1.64
C LYS A 845 37.28 -13.73 0.84
N ASP A 846 36.95 -13.04 -0.26
CA ASP A 846 36.01 -13.56 -1.26
C ASP A 846 36.51 -14.91 -1.78
N CYS A 847 35.81 -16.00 -1.45
CA CYS A 847 36.23 -17.35 -1.79
C CYS A 847 35.93 -17.67 -3.25
N ASP A 848 36.95 -17.60 -4.10
CA ASP A 848 36.92 -17.98 -5.51
C ASP A 848 37.33 -19.44 -5.77
N LEU A 849 37.76 -20.15 -4.72
CA LEU A 849 38.11 -21.57 -4.74
C LEU A 849 37.02 -22.43 -4.08
N ASN A 850 37.13 -23.75 -4.25
CA ASN A 850 36.32 -24.70 -3.50
C ASN A 850 36.94 -24.93 -2.11
N PRO A 851 36.26 -24.57 -0.99
CA PRO A 851 36.82 -24.68 0.35
C PRO A 851 37.30 -26.08 0.72
N SER A 852 36.62 -27.12 0.25
CA SER A 852 36.95 -28.52 0.58
C SER A 852 38.28 -29.01 0.00
N ARG A 853 38.83 -28.28 -0.98
CA ARG A 853 40.09 -28.60 -1.65
C ARG A 853 41.24 -27.71 -1.22
N MET A 854 40.99 -26.80 -0.28
CA MET A 854 42.02 -25.94 0.29
C MET A 854 42.93 -26.73 1.22
N SER A 855 44.22 -26.43 1.17
CA SER A 855 45.13 -26.78 2.26
C SER A 855 44.86 -25.93 3.49
N ASP A 856 45.29 -26.36 4.67
CA ASP A 856 45.11 -25.60 5.93
C ASP A 856 45.64 -24.16 5.82
N ALA A 857 46.80 -23.97 5.17
CA ALA A 857 47.38 -22.64 4.94
C ALA A 857 46.52 -21.76 4.03
N GLN A 858 45.86 -22.34 3.02
CA GLN A 858 44.91 -21.62 2.18
C GLN A 858 43.61 -21.31 2.94
N GLY A 859 43.14 -22.24 3.77
CA GLY A 859 41.99 -22.01 4.65
C GLY A 859 42.22 -20.82 5.58
N GLU A 860 43.38 -20.77 6.25
CA GLU A 860 43.79 -19.61 7.07
C GLU A 860 43.86 -18.31 6.26
N GLU A 861 44.41 -18.34 5.05
CA GLU A 861 44.52 -17.17 4.18
C GLU A 861 43.14 -16.60 3.79
N TYR A 862 42.17 -17.46 3.50
CA TYR A 862 40.81 -17.07 3.14
C TYR A 862 39.92 -16.81 4.37
N GLY A 863 40.40 -17.10 5.60
CA GLY A 863 39.62 -17.00 6.82
C GLY A 863 38.58 -18.12 6.98
N ILE A 864 38.75 -19.23 6.27
CA ILE A 864 37.85 -20.38 6.25
C ILE A 864 38.48 -21.49 7.09
N THR A 865 38.15 -21.49 8.38
CA THR A 865 38.73 -22.43 9.36
C THR A 865 37.67 -23.21 10.14
N GLU A 866 36.41 -22.78 10.05
CA GLU A 866 35.29 -23.38 10.76
C GLU A 866 34.32 -24.07 9.80
N LYS A 867 33.73 -25.17 10.28
CA LYS A 867 32.66 -25.87 9.58
C LYS A 867 31.29 -25.39 10.03
N LEU A 868 30.28 -25.58 9.20
CA LEU A 868 28.89 -25.58 9.63
C LEU A 868 28.66 -26.72 10.64
N PRO A 869 27.59 -26.66 11.45
CA PRO A 869 27.19 -27.82 12.22
C PRO A 869 26.94 -29.02 11.28
N LEU A 870 27.39 -30.20 11.67
CA LEU A 870 27.19 -31.44 10.90
C LEU A 870 26.05 -32.30 11.47
N SER A 871 25.38 -31.81 12.51
CA SER A 871 24.20 -32.41 13.11
C SER A 871 23.30 -31.35 13.73
N ILE A 872 22.03 -31.70 13.94
CA ILE A 872 21.08 -30.79 14.59
C ILE A 872 21.52 -30.47 16.03
N GLU A 873 22.11 -31.43 16.76
CA GLU A 873 22.55 -31.17 18.14
C GLU A 873 23.68 -30.14 18.21
N GLU A 874 24.66 -30.18 17.28
CA GLU A 874 25.70 -29.15 17.20
C GLU A 874 25.11 -27.75 16.94
N ALA A 875 24.08 -27.67 16.10
CA ALA A 875 23.40 -26.41 15.83
C ALA A 875 22.58 -25.92 17.03
N LEU A 876 21.91 -26.83 17.75
CA LEU A 876 21.17 -26.49 18.98
C LEU A 876 22.10 -26.01 20.10
N VAL A 877 23.29 -26.60 20.24
CA VAL A 877 24.32 -26.12 21.17
C VAL A 877 24.81 -24.73 20.77
N ALA A 878 25.07 -24.49 19.48
CA ALA A 878 25.45 -23.17 18.98
C ALA A 878 24.33 -22.12 19.21
N LEU A 879 23.07 -22.50 18.98
CA LEU A 879 21.90 -21.67 19.24
C LEU A 879 21.76 -21.33 20.73
N ASP A 880 21.97 -22.29 21.62
CA ASP A 880 21.95 -22.04 23.07
C ASP A 880 23.10 -21.11 23.50
N GLY A 881 24.25 -21.16 22.83
CA GLY A 881 25.37 -20.25 23.07
C GLY A 881 25.19 -18.83 22.52
N SER A 882 24.29 -18.62 21.54
CA SER A 882 24.18 -17.34 20.84
C SER A 882 23.31 -16.33 21.58
N ALA A 883 23.96 -15.33 22.20
CA ALA A 883 23.27 -14.18 22.79
C ALA A 883 22.56 -13.32 21.72
N THR A 884 23.12 -13.22 20.51
CA THR A 884 22.54 -12.47 19.39
C THR A 884 21.20 -13.06 18.97
N VAL A 885 21.19 -14.36 18.64
CA VAL A 885 19.99 -15.02 18.12
C VAL A 885 18.91 -15.09 19.20
N LYS A 886 19.28 -15.31 20.47
CA LYS A 886 18.37 -15.23 21.62
C LYS A 886 17.75 -13.85 21.80
N HIS A 887 18.51 -12.78 21.57
CA HIS A 887 17.97 -11.42 21.66
C HIS A 887 16.95 -11.13 20.55
N VAL A 888 17.24 -11.57 19.32
CA VAL A 888 16.38 -11.35 18.15
C VAL A 888 15.10 -12.19 18.21
N ILE A 889 15.23 -13.50 18.45
CA ILE A 889 14.11 -14.45 18.41
C ILE A 889 13.33 -14.46 19.73
N GLY A 890 13.98 -14.12 20.84
CA GLY A 890 13.43 -14.19 22.18
C GLY A 890 13.92 -15.43 22.94
N VAL A 891 14.38 -15.21 24.18
CA VAL A 891 14.98 -16.26 25.02
C VAL A 891 14.02 -17.43 25.26
N ASP A 892 12.74 -17.14 25.52
CA ASP A 892 11.74 -18.18 25.75
C ASP A 892 11.47 -19.01 24.49
N VAL A 893 11.39 -18.36 23.32
CA VAL A 893 11.19 -19.05 22.04
C VAL A 893 12.36 -19.98 21.74
N VAL A 894 13.61 -19.50 21.93
CA VAL A 894 14.81 -20.31 21.71
C VAL A 894 14.85 -21.50 22.68
N ARG A 895 14.56 -21.28 23.97
CA ARG A 895 14.50 -22.35 24.97
C ARG A 895 13.50 -23.43 24.56
N ASP A 896 12.27 -23.03 24.26
CA ASP A 896 11.19 -23.96 23.96
C ASP A 896 11.42 -24.67 22.62
N TYR A 897 11.96 -23.96 21.62
CA TYR A 897 12.38 -24.53 20.34
C TYR A 897 13.44 -25.63 20.51
N ILE A 898 14.49 -25.40 21.31
CA ILE A 898 15.53 -26.40 21.58
C ILE A 898 14.93 -27.65 22.23
N VAL A 899 14.06 -27.46 23.23
CA VAL A 899 13.36 -28.57 23.91
C VAL A 899 12.53 -29.38 22.92
N MET A 900 11.80 -28.72 22.04
CA MET A 900 10.98 -29.38 21.03
C MET A 900 11.82 -30.12 20.00
N LYS A 901 12.92 -29.54 19.53
CA LYS A 901 13.81 -30.18 18.55
C LYS A 901 14.52 -31.41 19.09
N ARG A 902 14.89 -31.41 20.37
CA ARG A 902 15.40 -32.63 21.03
C ARG A 902 14.34 -33.71 21.15
N ALA A 903 13.10 -33.35 21.50
CA ALA A 903 11.98 -34.29 21.54
C ALA A 903 11.65 -34.88 20.15
N GLU A 904 11.68 -34.05 19.10
CA GLU A 904 11.55 -34.52 17.71
C GLU A 904 12.67 -35.50 17.36
N GLN A 905 13.92 -35.15 17.66
CA GLN A 905 15.07 -36.00 17.36
C GLN A 905 15.00 -37.34 18.09
N GLU A 906 14.65 -37.33 19.39
CA GLU A 906 14.46 -38.56 20.18
C GLU A 906 13.43 -39.48 19.53
N LYS A 907 12.30 -38.91 19.10
CA LYS A 907 11.26 -39.66 18.42
C LYS A 907 11.70 -40.22 17.08
N LEU A 908 12.33 -39.41 16.23
CA LEU A 908 12.79 -39.84 14.91
C LEU A 908 13.89 -40.92 15.02
N ASN A 909 14.74 -40.86 16.05
CA ASN A 909 15.77 -41.87 16.31
C ASN A 909 15.20 -43.24 16.71
N GLN A 910 13.95 -43.31 17.16
CA GLN A 910 13.26 -44.58 17.45
C GLN A 910 12.69 -45.26 16.19
N MET A 911 12.72 -44.57 15.04
CA MET A 911 12.22 -45.11 13.77
C MET A 911 13.35 -45.73 12.95
N GLU A 912 13.06 -46.84 12.27
CA GLU A 912 13.95 -47.37 11.23
C GLU A 912 14.12 -46.35 10.10
N GLU A 913 15.28 -46.31 9.44
CA GLU A 913 15.63 -45.25 8.49
C GLU A 913 14.61 -45.08 7.36
N GLY A 914 14.11 -46.19 6.79
CA GLY A 914 13.08 -46.16 5.73
C GLY A 914 11.78 -45.52 6.22
N LYS A 915 11.28 -45.98 7.37
CA LYS A 915 10.06 -45.44 8.01
C LYS A 915 10.22 -43.98 8.42
N ARG A 916 11.39 -43.59 8.93
CA ARG A 916 11.71 -42.20 9.27
C ARG A 916 11.65 -41.31 8.04
N ARG A 917 12.31 -41.72 6.95
CA ARG A 917 12.28 -41.00 5.68
C ARG A 917 10.86 -40.85 5.15
N GLU A 918 10.07 -41.92 5.15
CA GLU A 918 8.66 -41.87 4.77
C GLU A 918 7.84 -40.94 5.66
N TRP A 919 8.03 -41.01 6.98
CA TRP A 919 7.34 -40.16 7.96
C TRP A 919 7.59 -38.68 7.70
N LEU A 920 8.82 -38.32 7.34
CA LEU A 920 9.21 -36.95 7.01
C LEU A 920 8.70 -36.53 5.63
N ILE A 921 8.85 -37.37 4.59
CA ILE A 921 8.27 -37.14 3.25
C ILE A 921 6.75 -36.92 3.33
N GLN A 922 6.08 -37.59 4.26
CA GLN A 922 4.63 -37.45 4.42
C GLN A 922 4.21 -36.08 4.96
N ARG A 923 5.09 -35.40 5.71
CA ARG A 923 4.81 -34.16 6.43
C ARG A 923 5.42 -32.93 5.79
N TYR A 924 6.53 -33.09 5.09
CA TYR A 924 7.36 -31.99 4.58
C TYR A 924 7.34 -31.86 3.07
#